data_AF-A0A8K1G6U5-F1
#
_entry.id   AF-A0A8K1G6U5-F1
#
_cell.length_a   1.000
_cell.length_b   1.000
_cell.length_c   1.000
_cell.angle_alpha   90.00
_cell.angle_beta   90.00
_cell.angle_gamma   90.00
#
_symmetry.space_group_name_H-M   'P 1'
#
loop_
_entity.id
_entity.type
_entity.pdbx_description
1 polymer ?
#
loop_
_entity_poly.entity_id
_entity_poly.type
_entity_poly.pdbx_seq_one_letter_code
_entity_poly.pdbx_strand_id
1 'polypeptide(L)'
;MEPDTKVNEGSKSQFKAYQEQQQRRLQDLMEKKKEKQNRQKSTGSTKETVRATSDLNLLKKESPPVKEDASKSLLEAENEQLQDQLREVRDENCRLYKLVSEKDFEIIQLQKRVQDERLALSGVSGLAGDVAATKIVELAKKNREMTAEFESERARVKQLNHKVKELERELQAATEKIHSLGGDAAGIKGSPLKILEGNLAEGPEVKALQEKLSTANAKVTEYRNQLQNVKQELKLTQKILAKEVGEDVNIQSLLTNLGSWRGRAQQILLLQTRVKELEHKLSQYKIRTSLLDMGEGFLVCPDPRKLSVQERNLLKIRSLQKERKDSLEKLMGQHNALQKNHEELKKKCDASKARNQMLCEEVKMLKAQIGTLLEKGKHDDELIDALLSQQQQMQEILKDLSTKESEMMGQSWSSETQKQNSLIAQLGSMVTERETKIKRLEEELGELTLLQKKSAHPHDKSGAAPPPPEHSGSGSSQAGRTQSARIVSTMGHKLVESAATEPFLLSDTTSPGRSAGTASSSWELLPGEITEEKVLDLFDEVERNKLLELVDVLKNREEESSHEVLEAEKNLQEERWQSDILEEQLDPGSSTSAQNPSLSSTKGQPSPSLCVSDSEEELPAPLVQLPLASQVEELILRLGIQLDENEDLKALLEETLREGGDNLKLYQVLVEQQRDKFSQDIWQHKQGKN
;
A
#
# COMPACT_ATOMS: atom_id res chain seq x y z
N MET A 1 -6.89 47.43 -46.75
CA MET A 1 -5.74 47.97 -45.99
C MET A 1 -6.26 49.05 -45.05
N GLU A 2 -6.78 48.70 -43.87
CA GLU A 2 -7.22 49.67 -42.83
C GLU A 2 -7.03 49.23 -41.34
N PRO A 3 -6.15 48.29 -40.94
CA PRO A 3 -5.91 48.05 -39.51
C PRO A 3 -4.82 48.94 -38.87
N ASP A 4 -3.88 49.49 -39.65
CA ASP A 4 -2.70 50.18 -39.09
C ASP A 4 -2.95 51.62 -38.60
N THR A 5 -4.01 52.28 -39.09
CA THR A 5 -4.32 53.66 -38.68
C THR A 5 -4.89 53.73 -37.26
N LYS A 6 -5.73 52.76 -36.86
CA LYS A 6 -6.33 52.70 -35.52
C LYS A 6 -5.31 52.38 -34.42
N VAL A 7 -4.33 51.52 -34.71
CA VAL A 7 -3.26 51.20 -33.75
C VAL A 7 -2.35 52.42 -33.54
N ASN A 8 -2.05 53.15 -34.61
CA ASN A 8 -1.23 54.36 -34.55
C ASN A 8 -1.93 55.52 -33.79
N GLU A 9 -3.25 55.69 -33.95
CA GLU A 9 -4.02 56.67 -33.16
C GLU A 9 -4.07 56.33 -31.67
N GLY A 10 -4.15 55.04 -31.33
CA GLY A 10 -4.06 54.56 -29.95
C GLY A 10 -2.72 54.89 -29.32
N SER A 11 -1.61 54.62 -30.02
CA SER A 11 -0.26 54.94 -29.55
C SER A 11 -0.02 56.45 -29.41
N LYS A 12 -0.53 57.26 -30.34
CA LYS A 12 -0.46 58.73 -30.24
C LYS A 12 -1.27 59.27 -29.05
N SER A 13 -2.44 58.70 -28.79
CA SER A 13 -3.27 59.09 -27.65
C SER A 13 -2.63 58.72 -26.31
N GLN A 14 -2.01 57.53 -26.23
CA GLN A 14 -1.26 57.10 -25.05
C GLN A 14 -0.02 57.97 -24.81
N PHE A 15 0.71 58.33 -25.87
CA PHE A 15 1.86 59.22 -25.76
C PHE A 15 1.45 60.63 -25.31
N LYS A 16 0.33 61.15 -25.82
CA LYS A 16 -0.22 62.45 -25.41
C LYS A 16 -0.66 62.43 -23.93
N ALA A 17 -1.33 61.37 -23.49
CA ALA A 17 -1.72 61.20 -22.08
C ALA A 17 -0.50 61.13 -21.16
N TYR A 18 0.57 60.45 -21.58
CA TYR A 18 1.83 60.40 -20.84
C TYR A 18 2.50 61.77 -20.76
N GLN A 19 2.50 62.53 -21.85
CA GLN A 19 3.05 63.89 -21.88
C GLN A 19 2.27 64.85 -20.96
N GLU A 20 0.94 64.76 -20.94
CA GLU A 20 0.08 65.51 -20.01
C GLU A 20 0.33 65.11 -18.56
N GLN A 21 0.56 63.82 -18.28
CA GLN A 21 0.89 63.34 -16.94
C GLN A 21 2.23 63.89 -16.44
N GLN A 22 3.25 63.97 -17.31
CA GLN A 22 4.54 64.57 -16.96
C GLN A 22 4.42 66.09 -16.73
N GLN A 23 3.61 66.79 -17.53
CA GLN A 23 3.35 68.22 -17.32
C GLN A 23 2.63 68.48 -15.98
N ARG A 24 1.64 67.65 -15.62
CA ARG A 24 0.96 67.74 -14.32
C ARG A 24 1.92 67.52 -13.15
N ARG A 25 2.79 66.51 -13.22
CA ARG A 25 3.82 66.28 -12.18
C ARG A 25 4.75 67.48 -12.02
N LEU A 26 5.14 68.12 -13.12
CA LEU A 26 5.99 69.31 -13.07
C LEU A 26 5.25 70.50 -12.46
N GLN A 27 3.96 70.67 -12.78
CA GLN A 27 3.11 71.72 -12.21
C GLN A 27 2.91 71.52 -10.71
N ASP A 28 2.65 70.30 -10.25
CA ASP A 28 2.52 69.96 -8.83
C ASP A 28 3.82 70.21 -8.05
N LEU A 29 4.98 69.92 -8.68
CA LEU A 29 6.29 70.23 -8.09
C LEU A 29 6.52 71.74 -7.98
N MET A 30 6.12 72.50 -9.00
CA MET A 30 6.21 73.97 -9.00
C MET A 30 5.28 74.58 -7.95
N GLU A 31 4.08 74.03 -7.76
CA GLU A 31 3.13 74.47 -6.75
C GLU A 31 3.61 74.13 -5.34
N LYS A 32 4.10 72.90 -5.10
CA LYS A 32 4.75 72.52 -3.83
C LYS A 32 5.97 73.39 -3.52
N LYS A 33 6.76 73.78 -4.54
CA LYS A 33 7.90 74.68 -4.36
C LYS A 33 7.43 76.10 -4.01
N LYS A 34 6.36 76.58 -4.62
CA LYS A 34 5.73 77.87 -4.32
C LYS A 34 5.13 77.90 -2.91
N GLU A 35 4.46 76.83 -2.48
CA GLU A 35 3.96 76.68 -1.10
C GLU A 35 5.10 76.66 -0.07
N LYS A 36 6.18 75.91 -0.33
CA LYS A 36 7.37 75.91 0.54
C LYS A 36 8.00 77.30 0.63
N GLN A 37 8.09 78.02 -0.49
CA GLN A 37 8.61 79.39 -0.52
C GLN A 37 7.68 80.39 0.19
N ASN A 38 6.36 80.16 0.16
CA ASN A 38 5.39 80.98 0.89
C ASN A 38 5.44 80.73 2.41
N ARG A 39 5.67 79.46 2.83
CA ARG A 39 5.90 79.10 4.24
C ARG A 39 7.24 79.63 4.79
N GLN A 40 8.26 79.77 3.95
CA GLN A 40 9.52 80.43 4.34
C GLN A 40 9.41 81.96 4.39
N LYS A 41 8.53 82.59 3.59
CA LYS A 41 8.25 84.03 3.71
C LYS A 41 7.45 84.39 4.96
N SER A 42 6.66 83.47 5.52
CA SER A 42 5.90 83.70 6.77
C SER A 42 6.67 83.41 8.06
N THR A 43 7.95 83.02 7.99
CA THR A 43 8.79 82.65 9.16
C THR A 43 10.06 83.49 9.29
N GLY A 44 10.14 84.62 8.57
CA GLY A 44 11.21 85.58 8.72
C GLY A 44 10.86 86.68 9.72
N SER A 45 11.08 86.44 11.01
CA SER A 45 11.61 87.41 11.99
C SER A 45 11.19 87.07 13.42
N THR A 46 11.89 86.13 14.06
CA THR A 46 12.44 86.33 15.42
C THR A 46 13.38 85.17 15.76
N LYS A 47 14.68 85.46 15.69
CA LYS A 47 15.67 84.81 16.55
C LYS A 47 15.41 85.32 17.97
N GLU A 48 15.40 84.42 18.96
CA GLU A 48 16.32 84.47 20.11
C GLU A 48 15.90 83.50 21.23
N THR A 49 16.84 82.60 21.54
CA THR A 49 17.39 82.32 22.87
C THR A 49 16.44 82.04 24.05
N VAL A 50 16.46 80.78 24.46
CA VAL A 50 16.12 80.34 25.82
C VAL A 50 17.01 81.06 26.84
N ARG A 51 16.44 81.95 27.67
CA ARG A 51 16.93 82.21 29.03
C ARG A 51 15.85 82.89 29.89
N ALA A 52 15.75 82.43 31.13
CA ALA A 52 14.87 82.91 32.19
C ALA A 52 14.89 84.43 32.41
N THR A 53 13.77 85.01 32.87
CA THR A 53 13.63 85.80 34.12
C THR A 53 12.22 86.37 34.27
N SER A 54 11.76 86.39 35.52
CA SER A 54 10.63 87.12 36.06
C SER A 54 10.69 88.65 35.83
N ASP A 55 9.53 89.28 36.00
CA ASP A 55 9.25 90.70 36.28
C ASP A 55 9.35 91.74 35.14
N LEU A 56 8.22 92.34 34.73
CA LEU A 56 7.85 93.72 35.10
C LEU A 56 6.49 94.18 34.50
N ASN A 57 5.76 94.94 35.33
CA ASN A 57 4.50 95.66 35.06
C ASN A 57 4.61 96.81 34.05
N LEU A 58 3.49 97.14 33.37
CA LEU A 58 2.97 98.49 32.97
C LEU A 58 1.85 98.22 31.92
N LEU A 59 0.61 98.74 31.96
CA LEU A 59 0.10 100.04 32.38
C LEU A 59 -1.43 99.97 32.53
N LYS A 60 -1.96 100.55 33.60
CA LYS A 60 -3.39 100.71 33.92
C LYS A 60 -3.99 101.85 33.09
N LYS A 61 -5.15 101.67 32.47
CA LYS A 61 -6.12 102.77 32.26
C LYS A 61 -7.56 102.25 32.30
N GLU A 62 -8.31 102.85 33.21
CA GLU A 62 -9.68 102.52 33.63
C GLU A 62 -10.75 102.95 32.61
N SER A 63 -11.79 102.13 32.44
CA SER A 63 -13.17 102.56 32.13
C SER A 63 -14.19 101.53 32.67
N PRO A 64 -15.43 101.93 33.02
CA PRO A 64 -16.27 101.26 34.03
C PRO A 64 -17.09 100.06 33.51
N PRO A 65 -17.50 99.15 34.42
CA PRO A 65 -18.16 97.89 34.09
C PRO A 65 -19.65 98.11 33.82
N VAL A 66 -20.31 97.16 33.15
CA VAL A 66 -21.75 96.77 33.29
C VAL A 66 -22.32 96.12 32.00
N LYS A 67 -21.59 96.07 30.87
CA LYS A 67 -21.96 95.20 29.73
C LYS A 67 -20.82 94.31 29.19
N GLU A 68 -19.61 94.54 29.64
CA GLU A 68 -18.43 93.79 29.19
C GLU A 68 -18.37 92.38 29.79
N ASP A 69 -18.78 92.17 31.04
CA ASP A 69 -18.68 90.82 31.67
C ASP A 69 -19.59 89.78 31.00
N ALA A 70 -20.82 90.14 30.63
CA ALA A 70 -21.73 89.22 29.94
C ALA A 70 -21.27 88.93 28.50
N SER A 71 -20.76 89.95 27.80
CA SER A 71 -20.26 89.80 26.43
C SER A 71 -18.94 89.03 26.40
N LYS A 72 -18.08 89.27 27.39
CA LYS A 72 -16.81 88.57 27.58
C LYS A 72 -17.02 87.12 27.98
N SER A 73 -17.96 86.85 28.90
CA SER A 73 -18.35 85.48 29.26
C SER A 73 -18.96 84.71 28.09
N LEU A 74 -19.76 85.37 27.24
CA LEU A 74 -20.32 84.74 26.03
C LEU A 74 -19.23 84.43 24.99
N LEU A 75 -18.28 85.35 24.78
CA LEU A 75 -17.13 85.13 23.91
C LEU A 75 -16.17 84.07 24.45
N GLU A 76 -15.99 83.99 25.77
CA GLU A 76 -15.21 82.93 26.42
C GLU A 76 -15.88 81.56 26.24
N ALA A 77 -17.20 81.48 26.41
CA ALA A 77 -17.97 80.26 26.16
C ALA A 77 -17.96 79.82 24.68
N GLU A 78 -18.05 80.76 23.75
CA GLU A 78 -17.93 80.48 22.31
C GLU A 78 -16.52 80.00 21.95
N ASN A 79 -15.48 80.59 22.56
CA ASN A 79 -14.10 80.18 22.37
C ASN A 79 -13.83 78.78 22.96
N GLU A 80 -14.40 78.47 24.13
CA GLU A 80 -14.35 77.13 24.72
C GLU A 80 -15.06 76.11 23.81
N GLN A 81 -16.25 76.43 23.29
CA GLN A 81 -16.96 75.59 22.34
C GLN A 81 -16.18 75.37 21.04
N LEU A 82 -15.54 76.41 20.49
CA LEU A 82 -14.69 76.29 19.31
C LEU A 82 -13.44 75.45 19.59
N GLN A 83 -12.85 75.56 20.78
CA GLN A 83 -11.72 74.73 21.19
C GLN A 83 -12.10 73.26 21.34
N ASP A 84 -13.30 72.97 21.85
CA ASP A 84 -13.83 71.62 21.95
C ASP A 84 -14.15 71.03 20.58
N GLN A 85 -14.77 71.80 19.67
CA GLN A 85 -14.96 71.37 18.28
C GLN A 85 -13.62 71.13 17.57
N LEU A 86 -12.62 71.98 17.81
CA LEU A 86 -11.28 71.80 17.25
C LEU A 86 -10.60 70.53 17.80
N ARG A 87 -10.86 70.18 19.06
CA ARG A 87 -10.40 68.94 19.69
C ARG A 87 -11.09 67.72 19.07
N GLU A 88 -12.41 67.75 18.97
CA GLU A 88 -13.21 66.67 18.37
C GLU A 88 -12.81 66.41 16.91
N VAL A 89 -12.64 67.47 16.11
CA VAL A 89 -12.17 67.35 14.72
C VAL A 89 -10.75 66.80 14.64
N ARG A 90 -9.88 67.11 15.61
CA ARG A 90 -8.53 66.51 15.67
C ARG A 90 -8.58 65.04 16.04
N ASP A 91 -9.44 64.66 16.98
CA ASP A 91 -9.61 63.27 17.40
C ASP A 91 -10.21 62.44 16.27
N GLU A 92 -11.20 62.97 15.55
CA GLU A 92 -11.78 62.32 14.38
C GLU A 92 -10.77 62.22 13.23
N ASN A 93 -9.98 63.26 12.96
CA ASN A 93 -8.88 63.17 11.99
C ASN A 93 -7.86 62.09 12.41
N CYS A 94 -7.49 62.00 13.69
CA CYS A 94 -6.61 60.94 14.19
C CYS A 94 -7.20 59.54 13.96
N ARG A 95 -8.51 59.37 14.22
CA ARG A 95 -9.23 58.11 13.97
C ARG A 95 -9.25 57.77 12.48
N LEU A 96 -9.52 58.74 11.61
CA LEU A 96 -9.51 58.55 10.16
C LEU A 96 -8.12 58.19 9.64
N TYR A 97 -7.05 58.82 10.12
CA TYR A 97 -5.68 58.44 9.74
C TYR A 97 -5.33 57.00 10.13
N LYS A 98 -5.74 56.56 11.33
CA LYS A 98 -5.57 55.16 11.75
C LYS A 98 -6.32 54.21 10.82
N LEU A 99 -7.59 54.49 10.54
CA LEU A 99 -8.39 53.66 9.65
C LEU A 99 -7.80 53.59 8.24
N VAL A 100 -7.33 54.72 7.70
CA VAL A 100 -6.65 54.75 6.39
C VAL A 100 -5.39 53.86 6.43
N SER A 101 -4.57 53.96 7.47
CA SER A 101 -3.38 53.11 7.60
C SER A 101 -3.71 51.61 7.71
N GLU A 102 -4.80 51.24 8.40
CA GLU A 102 -5.30 49.87 8.48
C GLU A 102 -5.77 49.36 7.11
N LYS A 103 -6.52 50.19 6.37
CA LYS A 103 -7.00 49.84 5.02
C LYS A 103 -5.85 49.75 4.02
N ASP A 104 -4.85 50.64 4.10
CA ASP A 104 -3.66 50.58 3.26
C ASP A 104 -2.86 49.29 3.52
N PHE A 105 -2.74 48.89 4.79
CA PHE A 105 -2.11 47.61 5.15
C PHE A 105 -2.91 46.40 4.61
N GLU A 106 -4.24 46.45 4.72
CA GLU A 106 -5.12 45.43 4.13
C GLU A 106 -4.98 45.35 2.61
N ILE A 107 -4.93 46.50 1.93
CA ILE A 107 -4.69 46.57 0.47
C ILE A 107 -3.33 45.95 0.12
N ILE A 108 -2.27 46.25 0.87
CA ILE A 108 -0.94 45.66 0.65
C ILE A 108 -0.98 44.14 0.82
N GLN A 109 -1.66 43.64 1.85
CA GLN A 109 -1.82 42.19 2.06
C GLN A 109 -2.63 41.51 0.95
N LEU A 110 -3.73 42.12 0.53
CA LEU A 110 -4.55 41.59 -0.56
C LEU A 110 -3.79 41.60 -1.88
N GLN A 111 -3.04 42.66 -2.17
CA GLN A 111 -2.16 42.71 -3.35
C GLN A 111 -1.09 41.63 -3.31
N LYS A 112 -0.47 41.38 -2.14
CA LYS A 112 0.49 40.29 -1.96
C LYS A 112 -0.16 38.93 -2.21
N ARG A 113 -1.34 38.67 -1.64
CA ARG A 113 -2.09 37.43 -1.86
C ARG A 113 -2.43 37.21 -3.34
N VAL A 114 -2.96 38.23 -4.00
CA VAL A 114 -3.26 38.15 -5.45
C VAL A 114 -1.99 37.89 -6.27
N GLN A 115 -0.86 38.49 -5.90
CA GLN A 115 0.41 38.25 -6.57
C GLN A 115 0.91 36.81 -6.33
N ASP A 116 0.81 36.30 -5.11
CA ASP A 116 1.19 34.92 -4.76
C ASP A 116 0.31 33.90 -5.49
N GLU A 117 -1.03 34.12 -5.52
CA GLU A 117 -1.98 33.31 -6.29
C GLU A 117 -1.72 33.39 -7.79
N ARG A 118 -1.42 34.58 -8.33
CA ARG A 118 -1.07 34.74 -9.74
C ARG A 118 0.23 34.02 -10.08
N LEU A 119 1.22 34.03 -9.19
CA LEU A 119 2.47 33.30 -9.39
C LEU A 119 2.26 31.78 -9.33
N ALA A 120 1.38 31.30 -8.42
CA ALA A 120 0.98 29.90 -8.36
C ALA A 120 0.21 29.45 -9.62
N LEU A 121 -0.70 30.28 -10.11
CA LEU A 121 -1.49 30.01 -11.33
C LEU A 121 -0.69 30.15 -12.62
N SER A 122 0.30 31.05 -12.66
CA SER A 122 1.18 31.24 -13.81
C SER A 122 2.22 30.13 -13.96
N GLY A 123 2.29 29.18 -13.02
CA GLY A 123 3.30 28.10 -13.03
C GLY A 123 4.72 28.60 -12.77
N VAL A 124 4.90 29.86 -12.31
CA VAL A 124 6.23 30.45 -12.07
C VAL A 124 6.62 30.37 -10.58
N SER A 125 5.67 30.08 -9.68
CA SER A 125 5.96 29.81 -8.27
C SER A 125 5.70 28.35 -7.91
N GLY A 126 6.80 27.60 -7.79
CA GLY A 126 6.89 26.35 -7.05
C GLY A 126 6.49 25.08 -7.80
N LEU A 127 7.13 23.97 -7.40
CA LEU A 127 6.95 22.60 -7.90
C LEU A 127 5.48 22.20 -8.15
N ALA A 128 4.52 22.74 -7.40
CA ALA A 128 3.11 22.39 -7.51
C ALA A 128 2.45 22.82 -8.84
N GLY A 129 2.77 24.01 -9.35
CA GLY A 129 2.23 24.51 -10.63
C GLY A 129 2.77 23.70 -11.82
N ASP A 130 4.07 23.38 -11.78
CA ASP A 130 4.74 22.55 -12.78
C ASP A 130 4.22 21.10 -12.77
N VAL A 131 3.91 20.55 -11.59
CA VAL A 131 3.32 19.21 -11.45
C VAL A 131 1.90 19.16 -12.02
N ALA A 132 1.08 20.21 -11.81
CA ALA A 132 -0.25 20.27 -12.41
C ALA A 132 -0.18 20.42 -13.94
N ALA A 133 0.69 21.31 -14.45
CA ALA A 133 0.85 21.52 -15.90
C ALA A 133 1.37 20.25 -16.61
N THR A 134 2.38 19.59 -16.03
CA THR A 134 2.87 18.29 -16.55
C THR A 134 1.79 17.24 -16.50
N LYS A 135 0.99 17.17 -15.43
CA LYS A 135 -0.11 16.21 -15.34
C LYS A 135 -1.21 16.45 -16.37
N ILE A 136 -1.55 17.70 -16.64
CA ILE A 136 -2.51 18.08 -17.70
C ILE A 136 -1.99 17.62 -19.07
N VAL A 137 -0.71 17.86 -19.37
CA VAL A 137 -0.10 17.42 -20.63
C VAL A 137 -0.05 15.90 -20.74
N GLU A 138 0.31 15.19 -19.67
CA GLU A 138 0.29 13.73 -19.61
C GLU A 138 -1.12 13.16 -19.83
N LEU A 139 -2.13 13.72 -19.16
CA LEU A 139 -3.53 13.31 -19.32
C LEU A 139 -4.02 13.60 -20.73
N ALA A 140 -3.65 14.75 -21.31
CA ALA A 140 -3.95 15.07 -22.70
C ALA A 140 -3.27 14.11 -23.68
N LYS A 141 -2.03 13.68 -23.40
CA LYS A 141 -1.31 12.69 -24.20
C LYS A 141 -1.98 11.31 -24.10
N LYS A 142 -2.32 10.86 -22.88
CA LYS A 142 -3.08 9.62 -22.66
C LYS A 142 -4.44 9.65 -23.35
N ASN A 143 -5.15 10.78 -23.33
CA ASN A 143 -6.42 10.90 -24.04
C ASN A 143 -6.25 10.75 -25.56
N ARG A 144 -5.19 11.31 -26.15
CA ARG A 144 -4.88 11.12 -27.58
C ARG A 144 -4.52 9.67 -27.89
N GLU A 145 -3.72 9.02 -27.05
CA GLU A 145 -3.34 7.61 -27.19
C GLU A 145 -4.57 6.70 -27.11
N MET A 146 -5.42 6.85 -26.10
CA MET A 146 -6.68 6.11 -25.96
C MET A 146 -7.63 6.32 -27.15
N THR A 147 -7.68 7.54 -27.70
CA THR A 147 -8.50 7.82 -28.89
C THR A 147 -7.96 7.08 -30.11
N ALA A 148 -6.63 7.08 -30.31
CA ALA A 148 -5.99 6.36 -31.40
C ALA A 148 -6.16 4.83 -31.28
N GLU A 149 -6.03 4.28 -30.07
CA GLU A 149 -6.28 2.87 -29.80
C GLU A 149 -7.75 2.51 -30.08
N PHE A 150 -8.70 3.30 -29.60
CA PHE A 150 -10.12 3.10 -29.88
C PHE A 150 -10.44 3.14 -31.38
N GLU A 151 -9.85 4.06 -32.12
CA GLU A 151 -10.01 4.13 -33.58
C GLU A 151 -9.41 2.91 -34.29
N SER A 152 -8.24 2.45 -33.85
CA SER A 152 -7.59 1.26 -34.39
C SER A 152 -8.40 -0.02 -34.11
N GLU A 153 -8.96 -0.15 -32.90
CA GLU A 153 -9.79 -1.28 -32.52
C GLU A 153 -11.14 -1.24 -33.24
N ARG A 154 -11.73 -0.06 -33.40
CA ARG A 154 -12.92 0.14 -34.24
C ARG A 154 -12.66 -0.25 -35.70
N ALA A 155 -11.47 0.03 -36.24
CA ALA A 155 -11.08 -0.41 -37.57
C ALA A 155 -10.93 -1.95 -37.64
N ARG A 156 -10.32 -2.58 -36.63
CA ARG A 156 -10.18 -4.04 -36.52
C ARG A 156 -11.55 -4.73 -36.44
N VAL A 157 -12.45 -4.22 -35.61
CA VAL A 157 -13.84 -4.72 -35.50
C VAL A 157 -14.55 -4.61 -36.84
N LYS A 158 -14.42 -3.48 -37.55
CA LYS A 158 -14.97 -3.36 -38.90
C LYS A 158 -14.39 -4.43 -39.83
N GLN A 159 -13.08 -4.62 -39.87
CA GLN A 159 -12.45 -5.64 -40.73
C GLN A 159 -12.95 -7.05 -40.41
N LEU A 160 -13.01 -7.42 -39.13
CA LEU A 160 -13.54 -8.72 -38.71
C LEU A 160 -15.01 -8.90 -39.11
N ASN A 161 -15.82 -7.85 -38.97
CA ASN A 161 -17.23 -7.90 -39.34
C ASN A 161 -17.41 -8.05 -40.88
N HIS A 162 -16.53 -7.47 -41.69
CA HIS A 162 -16.51 -7.73 -43.14
C HIS A 162 -16.14 -9.19 -43.43
N LYS A 163 -15.15 -9.75 -42.72
CA LYS A 163 -14.73 -11.16 -42.84
C LYS A 163 -15.83 -12.13 -42.44
N VAL A 164 -16.56 -11.84 -41.38
CA VAL A 164 -17.74 -12.62 -40.96
C VAL A 164 -18.78 -12.62 -42.06
N LYS A 165 -19.12 -11.44 -42.63
CA LYS A 165 -20.06 -11.34 -43.75
C LYS A 165 -19.59 -12.06 -45.01
N GLU A 166 -18.28 -12.13 -45.25
CA GLU A 166 -17.71 -12.90 -46.36
C GLU A 166 -17.89 -14.40 -46.14
N LEU A 167 -17.53 -14.90 -44.96
CA LEU A 167 -17.71 -16.31 -44.58
C LEU A 167 -19.19 -16.71 -44.56
N GLU A 168 -20.09 -15.84 -44.10
CA GLU A 168 -21.54 -16.06 -44.16
C GLU A 168 -22.03 -16.19 -45.61
N ARG A 169 -21.52 -15.35 -46.53
CA ARG A 169 -21.83 -15.45 -47.97
C ARG A 169 -21.28 -16.72 -48.59
N GLU A 170 -20.05 -17.13 -48.24
CA GLU A 170 -19.46 -18.39 -48.71
C GLU A 170 -20.24 -19.61 -48.20
N LEU A 171 -20.68 -19.58 -46.94
CA LEU A 171 -21.50 -20.63 -46.35
C LEU A 171 -22.88 -20.71 -47.01
N GLN A 172 -23.53 -19.56 -47.26
CA GLN A 172 -24.78 -19.51 -48.03
C GLN A 172 -24.59 -20.07 -49.44
N ALA A 173 -23.54 -19.66 -50.16
CA ALA A 173 -23.24 -20.18 -51.49
C ALA A 173 -22.93 -21.68 -51.50
N ALA A 174 -22.25 -22.21 -50.48
CA ALA A 174 -22.01 -23.64 -50.32
C ALA A 174 -23.32 -24.41 -50.03
N THR A 175 -24.20 -23.83 -49.21
CA THR A 175 -25.51 -24.41 -48.87
C THR A 175 -26.46 -24.41 -50.07
N GLU A 176 -26.44 -23.35 -50.89
CA GLU A 176 -27.17 -23.27 -52.16
C GLU A 176 -26.62 -24.27 -53.18
N LYS A 177 -25.29 -24.48 -53.25
CA LYS A 177 -24.70 -25.54 -54.10
C LYS A 177 -25.15 -26.93 -53.67
N ILE A 178 -25.20 -27.21 -52.36
CA ILE A 178 -25.70 -28.49 -51.82
C ILE A 178 -27.19 -28.68 -52.16
N HIS A 179 -28.01 -27.62 -52.05
CA HIS A 179 -29.43 -27.68 -52.44
C HIS A 179 -29.63 -27.82 -53.95
N SER A 180 -28.82 -27.17 -54.78
CA SER A 180 -28.88 -27.27 -56.25
C SER A 180 -28.42 -28.64 -56.79
N LEU A 181 -27.58 -29.37 -56.03
CA LEU A 181 -27.24 -30.77 -56.31
C LEU A 181 -28.26 -31.77 -55.72
N GLY A 182 -29.21 -31.30 -54.92
CA GLY A 182 -30.13 -32.12 -54.13
C GLY A 182 -31.59 -32.11 -54.59
N GLY A 183 -31.89 -31.65 -55.80
CA GLY A 183 -33.27 -31.53 -56.27
C GLY A 183 -33.43 -31.75 -57.76
N ASP A 184 -33.42 -33.01 -58.20
CA ASP A 184 -34.35 -33.47 -59.24
C ASP A 184 -34.56 -35.00 -59.20
N ALA A 185 -35.73 -35.40 -59.67
CA ALA A 185 -36.47 -36.58 -59.27
C ALA A 185 -35.96 -37.95 -59.75
N ALA A 186 -36.41 -38.97 -59.00
CA ALA A 186 -36.85 -40.28 -59.47
C ALA A 186 -35.86 -41.20 -60.24
N GLY A 187 -35.47 -42.28 -59.56
CA GLY A 187 -35.34 -43.59 -60.20
C GLY A 187 -33.95 -44.25 -60.16
N ILE A 188 -33.98 -45.54 -59.82
CA ILE A 188 -33.01 -46.59 -60.16
C ILE A 188 -31.80 -46.76 -59.22
N LYS A 189 -32.03 -47.65 -58.23
CA LYS A 189 -31.21 -48.81 -57.84
C LYS A 189 -29.70 -48.78 -58.16
N GLY A 190 -28.88 -48.90 -57.11
CA GLY A 190 -27.79 -49.88 -57.11
C GLY A 190 -26.41 -49.41 -56.61
N SER A 191 -26.10 -49.80 -55.37
CA SER A 191 -24.75 -50.15 -54.87
C SER A 191 -23.83 -48.99 -54.41
N PRO A 192 -22.77 -49.27 -53.62
CA PRO A 192 -22.78 -49.06 -52.19
C PRO A 192 -21.65 -48.11 -51.77
N LEU A 193 -21.98 -46.95 -51.18
CA LEU A 193 -20.97 -46.07 -50.59
C LEU A 193 -21.44 -45.43 -49.28
N LYS A 194 -22.15 -46.25 -48.49
CA LYS A 194 -22.29 -46.10 -47.03
C LYS A 194 -21.32 -47.00 -46.25
N ILE A 195 -20.29 -47.55 -46.92
CA ILE A 195 -19.20 -48.35 -46.32
C ILE A 195 -17.83 -47.80 -46.78
N LEU A 196 -17.73 -46.48 -46.93
CA LEU A 196 -16.47 -45.77 -46.71
C LEU A 196 -16.73 -44.61 -45.74
N GLU A 197 -17.21 -45.03 -44.58
CA GLU A 197 -16.87 -44.41 -43.32
C GLU A 197 -15.37 -44.04 -43.30
N GLY A 198 -15.10 -42.77 -42.99
CA GLY A 198 -14.22 -42.50 -41.87
C GLY A 198 -12.71 -42.58 -42.06
N ASN A 199 -12.16 -42.53 -43.29
CA ASN A 199 -10.70 -42.58 -43.50
C ASN A 199 -10.10 -41.48 -44.41
N LEU A 200 -10.77 -40.35 -44.57
CA LEU A 200 -10.07 -39.11 -44.97
C LEU A 200 -10.37 -37.98 -43.99
N ALA A 201 -10.31 -38.33 -42.71
CA ALA A 201 -9.91 -37.36 -41.71
C ALA A 201 -8.64 -36.67 -42.24
N GLU A 202 -8.57 -35.35 -42.12
CA GLU A 202 -7.31 -34.66 -41.94
C GLU A 202 -6.51 -35.47 -40.91
N GLY A 203 -5.59 -36.31 -41.38
CA GLY A 203 -4.92 -37.28 -40.53
C GLY A 203 -4.18 -36.56 -39.41
N PRO A 204 -3.88 -37.24 -38.30
CA PRO A 204 -3.00 -36.68 -37.26
C PRO A 204 -1.70 -36.12 -37.85
N GLU A 205 -1.26 -36.66 -38.99
CA GLU A 205 -0.12 -36.17 -39.77
C GLU A 205 -0.35 -34.80 -40.44
N VAL A 206 -1.53 -34.53 -41.01
CA VAL A 206 -1.87 -33.22 -41.60
C VAL A 206 -1.98 -32.17 -40.49
N LYS A 207 -2.57 -32.52 -39.34
CA LYS A 207 -2.64 -31.63 -38.17
C LYS A 207 -1.25 -31.38 -37.57
N ALA A 208 -0.41 -32.40 -37.46
CA ALA A 208 0.97 -32.25 -37.01
C ALA A 208 1.82 -31.41 -37.98
N LEU A 209 1.59 -31.52 -39.30
CA LEU A 209 2.23 -30.66 -40.29
C LEU A 209 1.72 -29.21 -40.21
N GLN A 210 0.42 -29.02 -39.95
CA GLN A 210 -0.17 -27.69 -39.75
C GLN A 210 0.35 -27.01 -38.47
N GLU A 211 0.52 -27.76 -37.38
CA GLU A 211 1.16 -27.26 -36.16
C GLU A 211 2.66 -26.99 -36.34
N LYS A 212 3.38 -27.83 -37.10
CA LYS A 212 4.78 -27.57 -37.46
C LYS A 212 4.91 -26.31 -38.33
N LEU A 213 3.96 -26.08 -39.24
CA LEU A 213 3.93 -24.87 -40.06
C LEU A 213 3.60 -23.63 -39.23
N SER A 214 2.64 -23.72 -38.30
CA SER A 214 2.28 -22.59 -37.43
C SER A 214 3.39 -22.23 -36.46
N THR A 215 4.06 -23.23 -35.86
CA THR A 215 5.24 -23.01 -34.99
C THR A 215 6.43 -22.48 -35.77
N ALA A 216 6.68 -22.95 -36.99
CA ALA A 216 7.71 -22.37 -37.86
C ALA A 216 7.40 -20.92 -38.23
N ASN A 217 6.15 -20.61 -38.60
CA ASN A 217 5.71 -19.24 -38.88
C ASN A 217 5.84 -18.34 -37.66
N ALA A 218 5.48 -18.82 -36.46
CA ALA A 218 5.67 -18.09 -35.21
C ALA A 218 7.16 -17.77 -34.98
N LYS A 219 8.06 -18.74 -35.15
CA LYS A 219 9.52 -18.52 -35.06
C LYS A 219 10.03 -17.52 -36.10
N VAL A 220 9.53 -17.56 -37.34
CA VAL A 220 9.89 -16.57 -38.37
C VAL A 220 9.45 -15.16 -37.96
N THR A 221 8.26 -15.01 -37.41
CA THR A 221 7.80 -13.71 -36.89
C THR A 221 8.63 -13.24 -35.70
N GLU A 222 9.01 -14.16 -34.81
CA GLU A 222 9.88 -13.86 -33.67
C GLU A 222 11.27 -13.41 -34.12
N TYR A 223 11.93 -14.14 -35.02
CA TYR A 223 13.23 -13.75 -35.58
C TYR A 223 13.17 -12.43 -36.33
N ARG A 224 12.07 -12.17 -37.06
CA ARG A 224 11.85 -10.87 -37.71
C ARG A 224 11.77 -9.73 -36.67
N ASN A 225 11.07 -9.95 -35.57
CA ASN A 225 10.96 -8.98 -34.48
C ASN A 225 12.29 -8.76 -33.76
N GLN A 226 13.03 -9.84 -33.46
CA GLN A 226 14.38 -9.77 -32.88
C GLN A 226 15.34 -8.99 -33.80
N LEU A 227 15.33 -9.28 -35.10
CA LEU A 227 16.14 -8.55 -36.09
C LEU A 227 15.78 -7.07 -36.16
N GLN A 228 14.49 -6.73 -36.05
CA GLN A 228 14.04 -5.35 -35.98
C GLN A 228 14.51 -4.66 -34.70
N ASN A 229 14.47 -5.35 -33.56
CA ASN A 229 14.95 -4.83 -32.27
C ASN A 229 16.46 -4.56 -32.33
N VAL A 230 17.27 -5.53 -32.75
CA VAL A 230 18.73 -5.38 -32.91
C VAL A 230 19.06 -4.25 -33.89
N LYS A 231 18.28 -4.08 -34.97
CA LYS A 231 18.47 -2.95 -35.91
C LYS A 231 18.15 -1.60 -35.27
N GLN A 232 17.17 -1.53 -34.36
CA GLN A 232 16.86 -0.31 -33.62
C GLN A 232 17.94 0.00 -32.57
N GLU A 233 18.37 -1.01 -31.82
CA GLU A 233 19.50 -0.89 -30.87
C GLU A 233 20.77 -0.43 -31.59
N LEU A 234 21.11 -1.01 -32.75
CA LEU A 234 22.26 -0.60 -33.55
C LEU A 234 22.17 0.88 -33.97
N LYS A 235 20.98 1.35 -34.38
CA LYS A 235 20.77 2.77 -34.72
C LYS A 235 20.92 3.67 -33.48
N LEU A 236 20.46 3.23 -32.32
CA LEU A 236 20.57 3.98 -31.07
C LEU A 236 22.03 4.06 -30.63
N THR A 237 22.77 2.95 -30.66
CA THR A 237 24.21 2.90 -30.39
C THR A 237 24.98 3.80 -31.35
N GLN A 238 24.63 3.79 -32.65
CA GLN A 238 25.24 4.68 -33.64
C GLN A 238 24.97 6.16 -33.32
N LYS A 239 23.77 6.51 -32.85
CA LYS A 239 23.44 7.87 -32.40
C LYS A 239 24.21 8.29 -31.14
N ILE A 240 24.35 7.39 -30.16
CA ILE A 240 25.13 7.66 -28.95
C ILE A 240 26.60 7.86 -29.32
N LEU A 241 27.15 6.99 -30.15
CA LEU A 241 28.51 7.13 -30.64
C LEU A 241 28.70 8.44 -31.41
N ALA A 242 27.75 8.85 -32.25
CA ALA A 242 27.79 10.15 -32.92
C ALA A 242 27.80 11.33 -31.93
N LYS A 243 27.12 11.24 -30.77
CA LYS A 243 27.18 12.29 -29.73
C LYS A 243 28.51 12.34 -28.99
N GLU A 244 29.16 11.20 -28.82
CA GLU A 244 30.50 11.09 -28.22
C GLU A 244 31.62 11.53 -29.19
N VAL A 245 31.39 11.36 -30.48
CA VAL A 245 32.32 11.71 -31.54
C VAL A 245 32.10 13.13 -32.07
N GLY A 246 30.89 13.67 -31.93
CA GLY A 246 30.49 14.96 -32.49
C GLY A 246 29.54 14.76 -33.68
N GLU A 247 28.52 15.62 -33.76
CA GLU A 247 27.39 15.48 -34.70
C GLU A 247 27.81 15.58 -36.17
N ASP A 248 28.98 16.15 -36.46
CA ASP A 248 29.51 16.40 -37.81
C ASP A 248 30.44 15.28 -38.33
N VAL A 249 30.67 14.19 -37.58
CA VAL A 249 31.66 13.16 -37.92
C VAL A 249 30.97 11.86 -38.38
N ASN A 250 31.21 11.48 -39.65
CA ASN A 250 30.70 10.21 -40.19
C ASN A 250 31.48 9.02 -39.62
N ILE A 251 30.82 8.16 -38.84
CA ILE A 251 31.42 6.98 -38.20
C ILE A 251 32.09 6.03 -39.21
N GLN A 252 31.59 5.93 -40.45
CA GLN A 252 32.25 5.13 -41.49
C GLN A 252 33.61 5.70 -41.94
N SER A 253 33.81 7.01 -41.82
CA SER A 253 35.08 7.69 -42.14
C SER A 253 36.14 7.55 -41.05
N LEU A 254 35.73 7.24 -39.81
CA LEU A 254 36.64 6.94 -38.70
C LEU A 254 37.22 5.54 -38.79
N LEU A 255 36.43 4.57 -39.26
CA LEU A 255 36.90 3.21 -39.51
C LEU A 255 37.99 3.15 -40.58
N THR A 256 38.03 4.12 -41.49
CA THR A 256 39.06 4.24 -42.55
C THR A 256 40.27 5.08 -42.13
N ASN A 257 40.18 5.89 -41.08
CA ASN A 257 41.25 6.78 -40.59
C ASN A 257 41.51 6.58 -39.07
N LEU A 258 41.92 5.38 -38.68
CA LEU A 258 42.01 4.90 -37.29
C LEU A 258 42.99 5.66 -36.36
N GLY A 259 43.85 6.55 -36.89
CA GLY A 259 44.98 7.11 -36.12
C GLY A 259 44.96 8.61 -35.83
N SER A 260 44.16 9.41 -36.55
CA SER A 260 44.24 10.88 -36.48
C SER A 260 43.09 11.52 -35.70
N TRP A 261 42.07 10.75 -35.34
CA TRP A 261 40.87 11.31 -34.75
C TRP A 261 40.90 11.20 -33.22
N ARG A 262 40.63 12.33 -32.56
CA ARG A 262 40.64 12.46 -31.10
C ARG A 262 39.22 12.66 -30.60
N GLY A 263 38.82 11.89 -29.57
CA GLY A 263 37.48 11.94 -28.98
C GLY A 263 37.02 13.32 -28.54
N ARG A 264 35.72 13.64 -28.62
CA ARG A 264 35.17 14.90 -28.09
C ARG A 264 35.51 15.06 -26.61
N ALA A 265 35.35 13.99 -25.82
CA ALA A 265 35.73 13.98 -24.41
C ALA A 265 37.21 14.33 -24.19
N GLN A 266 38.11 13.78 -25.02
CA GLN A 266 39.54 14.06 -24.95
C GLN A 266 39.88 15.48 -25.44
N GLN A 267 39.16 15.99 -26.43
CA GLN A 267 39.28 17.37 -26.90
C GLN A 267 38.79 18.37 -25.83
N ILE A 268 37.67 18.08 -25.17
CA ILE A 268 37.16 18.87 -24.05
C ILE A 268 38.16 18.86 -22.90
N LEU A 269 38.71 17.70 -22.53
CA LEU A 269 39.71 17.60 -21.47
C LEU A 269 40.95 18.43 -21.81
N LEU A 270 41.45 18.35 -23.05
CA LEU A 270 42.59 19.16 -23.49
C LEU A 270 42.28 20.66 -23.41
N LEU A 271 41.09 21.07 -23.87
CA LEU A 271 40.64 22.46 -23.80
C LEU A 271 40.49 22.93 -22.35
N GLN A 272 39.94 22.11 -21.46
CA GLN A 272 39.81 22.41 -20.03
C GLN A 272 41.19 22.57 -19.38
N THR A 273 42.14 21.68 -19.66
CA THR A 273 43.52 21.81 -19.18
C THR A 273 44.14 23.11 -19.69
N ARG A 274 43.95 23.44 -20.96
CA ARG A 274 44.49 24.68 -21.53
C ARG A 274 43.84 25.93 -20.97
N VAL A 275 42.54 25.90 -20.70
CA VAL A 275 41.81 26.98 -20.03
C VAL A 275 42.34 27.16 -18.60
N LYS A 276 42.50 26.09 -17.83
CA LYS A 276 43.09 26.13 -16.48
C LYS A 276 44.51 26.72 -16.50
N GLU A 277 45.34 26.34 -17.46
CA GLU A 277 46.68 26.92 -17.63
C GLU A 277 46.63 28.42 -17.95
N LEU A 278 45.72 28.84 -18.82
CA LEU A 278 45.56 30.25 -19.19
C LEU A 278 45.01 31.07 -18.02
N GLU A 279 44.04 30.54 -17.28
CA GLU A 279 43.53 31.13 -16.04
C GLU A 279 44.63 31.26 -14.99
N HIS A 280 45.46 30.23 -14.82
CA HIS A 280 46.60 30.28 -13.92
C HIS A 280 47.62 31.34 -14.34
N LYS A 281 47.96 31.42 -15.63
CA LYS A 281 48.84 32.47 -16.17
C LYS A 281 48.26 33.86 -15.99
N LEU A 282 46.96 34.03 -16.16
CA LEU A 282 46.28 35.32 -16.00
C LEU A 282 46.17 35.72 -14.53
N SER A 283 45.96 34.74 -13.63
CA SER A 283 46.01 34.94 -12.18
C SER A 283 47.42 35.33 -11.73
N GLN A 284 48.46 34.62 -12.18
CA GLN A 284 49.85 34.99 -11.93
C GLN A 284 50.19 36.38 -12.48
N TYR A 285 49.71 36.73 -13.68
CA TYR A 285 49.89 38.06 -14.26
C TYR A 285 49.19 39.13 -13.42
N LYS A 286 47.96 38.89 -12.95
CA LYS A 286 47.24 39.80 -12.04
C LYS A 286 47.97 40.00 -10.71
N ILE A 287 48.47 38.92 -10.11
CA ILE A 287 49.25 38.97 -8.85
C ILE A 287 50.55 39.74 -9.05
N ARG A 288 51.27 39.50 -10.15
CA ARG A 288 52.52 40.21 -10.47
C ARG A 288 52.28 41.67 -10.81
N THR A 289 51.17 42.00 -11.47
CA THR A 289 50.77 43.38 -11.78
C THR A 289 50.37 44.13 -10.50
N SER A 290 49.63 43.49 -9.58
CA SER A 290 49.29 44.08 -8.28
C SER A 290 50.49 44.22 -7.34
N LEU A 291 51.51 43.36 -7.47
CA LEU A 291 52.75 43.45 -6.70
C LEU A 291 53.65 44.59 -7.20
N LEU A 292 53.66 44.86 -8.51
CA LEU A 292 54.41 45.98 -9.09
C LEU A 292 53.75 47.34 -8.81
N ASP A 293 52.42 47.39 -8.66
CA ASP A 293 51.68 48.59 -8.24
C ASP A 293 51.79 48.88 -6.73
N MET A 294 52.32 47.92 -5.94
CA MET A 294 52.57 48.06 -4.50
C MET A 294 54.07 48.03 -4.16
N GLY A 295 54.90 48.41 -5.12
CA GLY A 295 56.36 48.47 -5.00
C GLY A 295 56.88 49.67 -4.20
N GLU A 296 56.33 49.97 -3.04
CA GLU A 296 57.03 50.75 -2.01
C GLU A 296 56.48 50.45 -0.60
N GLY A 297 57.04 49.42 0.04
CA GLY A 297 57.05 49.28 1.51
C GLY A 297 55.92 48.47 2.15
N PHE A 298 56.02 47.13 2.19
CA PHE A 298 55.33 46.36 3.23
C PHE A 298 55.90 44.94 3.44
N LEU A 299 57.10 44.88 4.01
CA LEU A 299 57.56 43.70 4.73
C LEU A 299 57.50 44.05 6.22
N VAL A 300 56.43 43.61 6.90
CA VAL A 300 56.32 43.32 8.34
C VAL A 300 54.84 43.06 8.62
N CYS A 301 54.52 41.90 9.19
CA CYS A 301 53.20 41.57 9.70
C CYS A 301 52.82 42.61 10.77
N PRO A 302 51.79 43.47 10.59
CA PRO A 302 51.49 44.49 11.59
C PRO A 302 50.59 43.91 12.67
N ASP A 303 51.03 44.14 13.90
CA ASP A 303 50.23 44.15 15.11
C ASP A 303 48.84 44.79 14.85
N PRO A 304 47.72 44.09 15.16
CA PRO A 304 46.36 44.55 14.91
C PRO A 304 46.00 45.91 15.55
N ARG A 305 46.84 46.41 16.46
CA ARG A 305 46.68 47.73 17.09
C ARG A 305 47.14 48.90 16.20
N LYS A 306 47.93 48.67 15.15
CA LYS A 306 48.45 49.73 14.25
C LYS A 306 47.81 49.79 12.86
N LEU A 307 46.79 48.97 12.60
CA LEU A 307 46.06 49.01 11.33
C LEU A 307 45.18 50.25 11.24
N SER A 308 45.18 50.89 10.07
CA SER A 308 44.25 51.96 9.74
C SER A 308 42.80 51.45 9.82
N VAL A 309 41.87 52.36 10.07
CA VAL A 309 40.42 52.03 10.13
C VAL A 309 39.96 51.31 8.85
N GLN A 310 40.56 51.65 7.70
CA GLN A 310 40.27 51.03 6.41
C GLN A 310 40.73 49.56 6.33
N GLU A 311 41.90 49.23 6.86
CA GLU A 311 42.41 47.84 6.88
C GLU A 311 41.60 46.95 7.84
N ARG A 312 41.16 47.49 8.98
CA ARG A 312 40.26 46.76 9.90
C ARG A 312 38.90 46.46 9.25
N ASN A 313 38.34 47.42 8.52
CA ASN A 313 37.08 47.23 7.79
C ASN A 313 37.22 46.16 6.69
N LEU A 314 38.32 46.17 5.94
CA LEU A 314 38.60 45.14 4.91
C LEU A 314 38.71 43.74 5.50
N LEU A 315 39.38 43.59 6.66
CA LEU A 315 39.47 42.30 7.36
C LEU A 315 38.10 41.83 7.88
N LYS A 316 37.27 42.73 8.41
CA LYS A 316 35.90 42.40 8.85
C LYS A 316 35.02 41.97 7.67
N ILE A 317 35.08 42.66 6.53
CA ILE A 317 34.38 42.27 5.31
C ILE A 317 34.82 40.88 4.84
N ARG A 318 36.13 40.61 4.81
CA ARG A 318 36.66 39.29 4.43
C ARG A 318 36.19 38.19 5.39
N SER A 319 36.16 38.48 6.68
CA SER A 319 35.64 37.54 7.70
C SER A 319 34.15 37.23 7.48
N LEU A 320 33.32 38.26 7.28
CA LEU A 320 31.89 38.08 6.99
C LEU A 320 31.64 37.35 5.66
N GLN A 321 32.46 37.61 4.64
CA GLN A 321 32.40 36.87 3.37
C GLN A 321 32.77 35.40 3.55
N LYS A 322 33.79 35.12 4.38
CA LYS A 322 34.17 33.75 4.71
C LYS A 322 33.06 33.04 5.48
N GLU A 323 32.51 33.67 6.51
CA GLU A 323 31.40 33.10 7.30
C GLU A 323 30.16 32.83 6.45
N ARG A 324 29.79 33.75 5.55
CA ARG A 324 28.71 33.52 4.57
C ARG A 324 29.01 32.35 3.62
N LYS A 325 30.27 32.19 3.21
CA LYS A 325 30.67 31.07 2.37
C LYS A 325 30.59 29.76 3.14
N ASP A 326 31.13 29.73 4.35
CA ASP A 326 31.14 28.56 5.23
C ASP A 326 29.70 28.14 5.61
N SER A 327 28.80 29.10 5.85
CA SER A 327 27.39 28.81 6.12
C SER A 327 26.63 28.28 4.90
N LEU A 328 26.89 28.82 3.70
CA LEU A 328 26.35 28.29 2.45
C LEU A 328 26.86 26.88 2.16
N GLU A 329 28.14 26.60 2.41
CA GLU A 329 28.72 25.27 2.26
C GLU A 329 28.10 24.27 3.24
N LYS A 330 27.91 24.67 4.50
CA LYS A 330 27.20 23.85 5.50
C LYS A 330 25.75 23.57 5.08
N LEU A 331 25.02 24.58 4.63
CA LEU A 331 23.62 24.43 4.19
C LEU A 331 23.53 23.54 2.94
N MET A 332 24.47 23.68 2.00
CA MET A 332 24.56 22.81 0.82
C MET A 332 24.86 21.37 1.20
N GLY A 333 25.76 21.14 2.17
CA GLY A 333 26.02 19.81 2.73
C GLY A 333 24.77 19.19 3.36
N GLN A 334 24.03 19.97 4.16
CA GLN A 334 22.76 19.53 4.75
C GLN A 334 21.70 19.22 3.70
N HIS A 335 21.56 20.06 2.67
CA HIS A 335 20.65 19.81 1.55
C HIS A 335 20.98 18.51 0.82
N ASN A 336 22.26 18.28 0.51
CA ASN A 336 22.70 17.05 -0.16
C ASN A 336 22.49 15.81 0.70
N ALA A 337 22.75 15.89 2.01
CA ALA A 337 22.49 14.80 2.95
C ALA A 337 20.98 14.48 3.05
N LEU A 338 20.13 15.51 3.15
CA LEU A 338 18.69 15.36 3.18
C LEU A 338 18.15 14.77 1.87
N GLN A 339 18.69 15.22 0.73
CA GLN A 339 18.35 14.67 -0.58
C GLN A 339 18.70 13.19 -0.68
N LYS A 340 19.91 12.79 -0.24
CA LYS A 340 20.32 11.38 -0.20
C LYS A 340 19.40 10.54 0.69
N ASN A 341 19.08 11.03 1.90
CA ASN A 341 18.15 10.36 2.81
C ASN A 341 16.75 10.22 2.20
N HIS A 342 16.27 11.23 1.49
CA HIS A 342 14.99 11.17 0.78
C HIS A 342 15.01 10.10 -0.32
N GLU A 343 16.09 10.02 -1.11
CA GLU A 343 16.27 8.99 -2.14
C GLU A 343 16.33 7.58 -1.54
N GLU A 344 17.01 7.40 -0.42
CA GLU A 344 17.07 6.12 0.31
C GLU A 344 15.71 5.71 0.88
N LEU A 345 14.98 6.64 1.50
CA LEU A 345 13.62 6.40 1.99
C LEU A 345 12.66 6.07 0.85
N LYS A 346 12.79 6.74 -0.29
CA LYS A 346 12.03 6.42 -1.50
C LYS A 346 12.32 5.00 -1.98
N LYS A 347 13.59 4.59 -2.06
CA LYS A 347 13.98 3.21 -2.40
C LYS A 347 13.40 2.20 -1.41
N LYS A 348 13.45 2.47 -0.10
CA LYS A 348 12.84 1.61 0.94
C LYS A 348 11.32 1.50 0.77
N CYS A 349 10.64 2.61 0.44
CA CYS A 349 9.21 2.63 0.18
C CYS A 349 8.84 1.84 -1.09
N ASP A 350 9.63 1.98 -2.16
CA ASP A 350 9.38 1.24 -3.40
C ASP A 350 9.67 -0.26 -3.23
N ALA A 351 10.69 -0.62 -2.46
CA ALA A 351 10.96 -2.01 -2.07
C ALA A 351 9.83 -2.61 -1.22
N SER A 352 9.28 -1.87 -0.26
CA SER A 352 8.15 -2.35 0.55
C SER A 352 6.85 -2.46 -0.27
N LYS A 353 6.60 -1.54 -1.21
CA LYS A 353 5.51 -1.65 -2.18
C LYS A 353 5.64 -2.90 -3.06
N ALA A 354 6.83 -3.18 -3.58
CA ALA A 354 7.08 -4.37 -4.38
C ALA A 354 6.85 -5.66 -3.58
N ARG A 355 7.34 -5.71 -2.33
CA ARG A 355 7.08 -6.84 -1.42
C ARG A 355 5.58 -7.02 -1.16
N ASN A 356 4.87 -5.93 -0.87
CA ASN A 356 3.42 -5.98 -0.65
C ASN A 356 2.67 -6.46 -1.90
N GLN A 357 3.10 -6.05 -3.10
CA GLN A 357 2.51 -6.53 -4.34
C GLN A 357 2.70 -8.05 -4.51
N MET A 358 3.92 -8.56 -4.29
CA MET A 358 4.20 -10.00 -4.33
C MET A 358 3.38 -10.78 -3.31
N LEU A 359 3.32 -10.31 -2.06
CA LEU A 359 2.50 -10.92 -1.01
C LEU A 359 1.01 -10.90 -1.38
N CYS A 360 0.51 -9.83 -1.99
CA CYS A 360 -0.86 -9.77 -2.47
C CYS A 360 -1.13 -10.77 -3.59
N GLU A 361 -0.16 -10.98 -4.49
CA GLU A 361 -0.25 -11.99 -5.55
C GLU A 361 -0.22 -13.42 -4.96
N GLU A 362 0.64 -13.70 -3.99
CA GLU A 362 0.66 -14.96 -3.24
C GLU A 362 -0.67 -15.24 -2.55
N VAL A 363 -1.24 -14.25 -1.85
CA VAL A 363 -2.55 -14.39 -1.20
C VAL A 363 -3.66 -14.66 -2.23
N LYS A 364 -3.62 -14.03 -3.41
CA LYS A 364 -4.57 -14.32 -4.49
C LYS A 364 -4.42 -15.75 -5.00
N MET A 365 -3.18 -16.22 -5.19
CA MET A 365 -2.93 -17.61 -5.60
C MET A 365 -3.41 -18.62 -4.56
N LEU A 366 -3.12 -18.38 -3.28
CA LEU A 366 -3.57 -19.25 -2.18
C LEU A 366 -5.10 -19.27 -2.08
N LYS A 367 -5.77 -18.12 -2.22
CA LYS A 367 -7.24 -18.06 -2.29
C LYS A 367 -7.79 -18.85 -3.47
N ALA A 368 -7.15 -18.77 -4.64
CA ALA A 368 -7.55 -19.57 -5.80
C ALA A 368 -7.37 -21.07 -5.53
N GLN A 369 -6.26 -21.49 -4.93
CA GLN A 369 -6.01 -22.88 -4.54
C GLN A 369 -7.07 -23.38 -3.53
N ILE A 370 -7.37 -22.60 -2.48
CA ILE A 370 -8.44 -22.93 -1.53
C ILE A 370 -9.78 -23.04 -2.26
N GLY A 371 -10.09 -22.12 -3.18
CA GLY A 371 -11.29 -22.21 -4.02
C GLY A 371 -11.39 -23.51 -4.79
N THR A 372 -10.30 -23.97 -5.42
CA THR A 372 -10.28 -25.26 -6.13
C THR A 372 -10.45 -26.45 -5.19
N LEU A 373 -9.92 -26.40 -3.96
CA LEU A 373 -10.10 -27.46 -2.97
C LEU A 373 -11.54 -27.50 -2.45
N LEU A 374 -12.16 -26.35 -2.21
CA LEU A 374 -13.57 -26.26 -1.84
C LEU A 374 -14.47 -26.80 -2.93
N GLU A 375 -14.15 -26.50 -4.20
CA GLU A 375 -14.88 -27.04 -5.33
C GLU A 375 -14.74 -28.56 -5.40
N LYS A 376 -13.54 -29.12 -5.20
CA LYS A 376 -13.37 -30.58 -5.08
C LYS A 376 -14.19 -31.18 -3.93
N GLY A 377 -14.19 -30.54 -2.76
CA GLY A 377 -15.02 -30.96 -1.64
C GLY A 377 -16.51 -31.04 -2.00
N LYS A 378 -17.04 -30.05 -2.73
CA LYS A 378 -18.42 -30.09 -3.24
C LYS A 378 -18.66 -31.26 -4.20
N HIS A 379 -17.73 -31.54 -5.10
CA HIS A 379 -17.85 -32.69 -6.01
C HIS A 379 -17.81 -34.03 -5.23
N ASP A 380 -17.00 -34.10 -4.17
CA ASP A 380 -16.96 -35.27 -3.29
C ASP A 380 -18.27 -35.43 -2.50
N ASP A 381 -18.86 -34.33 -2.01
CA ASP A 381 -20.17 -34.33 -1.35
C ASP A 381 -21.29 -34.78 -2.31
N GLU A 382 -21.31 -34.26 -3.55
CA GLU A 382 -22.25 -34.70 -4.59
C GLU A 382 -22.09 -36.21 -4.91
N LEU A 383 -20.85 -36.71 -4.93
CA LEU A 383 -20.58 -38.14 -5.10
C LEU A 383 -21.09 -38.96 -3.92
N ILE A 384 -20.89 -38.49 -2.69
CA ILE A 384 -21.39 -39.14 -1.47
C ILE A 384 -22.93 -39.20 -1.51
N ASP A 385 -23.59 -38.10 -1.84
CA ASP A 385 -25.05 -38.03 -1.94
C ASP A 385 -25.62 -38.97 -3.02
N ALA A 386 -24.93 -39.07 -4.16
CA ALA A 386 -25.31 -40.00 -5.23
C ALA A 386 -25.16 -41.47 -4.77
N LEU A 387 -24.07 -41.80 -4.08
CA LEU A 387 -23.84 -43.14 -3.53
C LEU A 387 -24.84 -43.48 -2.41
N LEU A 388 -25.15 -42.54 -1.52
CA LEU A 388 -26.16 -42.70 -0.48
C LEU A 388 -27.54 -42.92 -1.08
N SER A 389 -27.89 -42.14 -2.11
CA SER A 389 -29.15 -42.31 -2.85
C SER A 389 -29.24 -43.70 -3.50
N GLN A 390 -28.15 -44.17 -4.12
CA GLN A 390 -28.11 -45.52 -4.70
C GLN A 390 -28.23 -46.61 -3.63
N GLN A 391 -27.57 -46.44 -2.48
CA GLN A 391 -27.67 -47.35 -1.35
C GLN A 391 -29.11 -47.41 -0.81
N GLN A 392 -29.77 -46.25 -0.69
CA GLN A 392 -31.15 -46.15 -0.24
C GLN A 392 -32.12 -46.84 -1.21
N GLN A 393 -31.97 -46.60 -2.52
CA GLN A 393 -32.76 -47.30 -3.54
C GLN A 393 -32.57 -48.83 -3.46
N MET A 394 -31.33 -49.30 -3.26
CA MET A 394 -31.07 -50.73 -3.14
C MET A 394 -31.67 -51.33 -1.85
N GLN A 395 -31.64 -50.60 -0.73
CA GLN A 395 -32.31 -51.00 0.50
C GLN A 395 -33.83 -51.05 0.35
N GLU A 396 -34.42 -50.12 -0.39
CA GLU A 396 -35.85 -50.10 -0.71
C GLU A 396 -36.25 -51.31 -1.57
N ILE A 397 -35.50 -51.60 -2.62
CA ILE A 397 -35.71 -52.81 -3.45
C ILE A 397 -35.61 -54.08 -2.60
N LEU A 398 -34.63 -54.18 -1.69
CA LEU A 398 -34.50 -55.32 -0.78
C LEU A 398 -35.69 -55.44 0.18
N LYS A 399 -36.20 -54.33 0.72
CA LYS A 399 -37.41 -54.32 1.55
C LYS A 399 -38.64 -54.74 0.75
N ASP A 400 -38.80 -54.25 -0.47
CA ASP A 400 -39.90 -54.61 -1.36
C ASP A 400 -39.87 -56.08 -1.78
N LEU A 401 -38.67 -56.64 -1.98
CA LEU A 401 -38.51 -58.07 -2.25
C LEU A 401 -38.82 -58.91 -1.01
N SER A 402 -38.35 -58.52 0.16
CA SER A 402 -38.61 -59.22 1.43
C SER A 402 -40.11 -59.21 1.79
N THR A 403 -40.79 -58.09 1.59
CA THR A 403 -42.24 -57.97 1.81
C THR A 403 -43.02 -58.84 0.83
N LYS A 404 -42.70 -58.79 -0.47
CA LYS A 404 -43.30 -59.68 -1.48
C LYS A 404 -43.07 -61.15 -1.20
N GLU A 405 -41.88 -61.54 -0.74
CA GLU A 405 -41.57 -62.93 -0.37
C GLU A 405 -42.42 -63.39 0.82
N SER A 406 -42.57 -62.53 1.84
CA SER A 406 -43.42 -62.79 3.00
C SER A 406 -44.91 -62.90 2.62
N GLU A 407 -45.40 -62.00 1.75
CA GLU A 407 -46.77 -62.05 1.22
C GLU A 407 -47.02 -63.30 0.36
N MET A 408 -46.10 -63.65 -0.52
CA MET A 408 -46.21 -64.84 -1.39
C MET A 408 -46.16 -66.13 -0.57
N MET A 409 -45.28 -66.21 0.42
CA MET A 409 -45.27 -67.31 1.38
C MET A 409 -46.59 -67.33 2.15
N GLY A 410 -47.07 -66.22 2.70
CA GLY A 410 -48.34 -66.13 3.42
C GLY A 410 -49.55 -66.57 2.58
N GLN A 411 -49.60 -66.19 1.31
CA GLN A 411 -50.62 -66.64 0.35
C GLN A 411 -50.51 -68.13 0.02
N SER A 412 -49.29 -68.66 -0.10
CA SER A 412 -49.05 -70.09 -0.31
C SER A 412 -49.48 -70.91 0.91
N TRP A 413 -49.09 -70.49 2.13
CA TRP A 413 -49.49 -71.13 3.38
C TRP A 413 -50.99 -71.06 3.61
N SER A 414 -51.65 -69.93 3.32
CA SER A 414 -53.10 -69.82 3.46
C SER A 414 -53.84 -70.70 2.45
N SER A 415 -53.38 -70.74 1.20
CA SER A 415 -53.92 -71.64 0.18
C SER A 415 -53.74 -73.12 0.55
N GLU A 416 -52.57 -73.49 1.06
CA GLU A 416 -52.29 -74.86 1.49
C GLU A 416 -53.09 -75.23 2.75
N THR A 417 -53.22 -74.30 3.70
CA THR A 417 -54.07 -74.47 4.89
C THR A 417 -55.53 -74.63 4.51
N GLN A 418 -56.03 -73.87 3.52
CA GLN A 418 -57.40 -73.99 3.03
C GLN A 418 -57.65 -75.35 2.37
N LYS A 419 -56.68 -75.87 1.58
CA LYS A 419 -56.75 -77.24 1.04
C LYS A 419 -56.77 -78.28 2.15
N GLN A 420 -55.87 -78.18 3.12
CA GLN A 420 -55.83 -79.10 4.27
C GLN A 420 -57.14 -79.04 5.06
N ASN A 421 -57.70 -77.87 5.30
CA ASN A 421 -58.99 -77.70 5.97
C ASN A 421 -60.14 -78.34 5.16
N SER A 422 -60.14 -78.21 3.84
CA SER A 422 -61.14 -78.87 2.98
C SER A 422 -61.02 -80.40 3.04
N LEU A 423 -59.79 -80.92 3.07
CA LEU A 423 -59.52 -82.36 3.20
C LEU A 423 -59.93 -82.87 4.58
N ILE A 424 -59.64 -82.11 5.65
CA ILE A 424 -60.06 -82.43 7.02
C ILE A 424 -61.58 -82.47 7.10
N ALA A 425 -62.29 -81.51 6.49
CA ALA A 425 -63.75 -81.51 6.45
C ALA A 425 -64.29 -82.73 5.69
N GLN A 426 -63.67 -83.12 4.58
CA GLN A 426 -64.04 -84.31 3.82
C GLN A 426 -63.80 -85.61 4.63
N LEU A 427 -62.64 -85.73 5.27
CA LEU A 427 -62.31 -86.84 6.17
C LEU A 427 -63.30 -86.89 7.35
N GLY A 428 -63.63 -85.74 7.94
CA GLY A 428 -64.63 -85.61 9.00
C GLY A 428 -66.00 -86.10 8.56
N SER A 429 -66.45 -85.73 7.36
CA SER A 429 -67.72 -86.24 6.79
C SER A 429 -67.70 -87.76 6.58
N MET A 430 -66.56 -88.33 6.13
CA MET A 430 -66.44 -89.77 6.00
C MET A 430 -66.39 -90.47 7.37
N VAL A 431 -65.79 -89.84 8.38
CA VAL A 431 -65.76 -90.37 9.75
C VAL A 431 -67.18 -90.37 10.32
N THR A 432 -67.95 -89.28 10.19
CA THR A 432 -69.34 -89.24 10.66
C THR A 432 -70.23 -90.22 9.89
N GLU A 433 -70.02 -90.39 8.57
CA GLU A 433 -70.70 -91.42 7.79
C GLU A 433 -70.33 -92.84 8.28
N ARG A 434 -69.06 -93.09 8.57
CA ARG A 434 -68.62 -94.38 9.12
C ARG A 434 -69.14 -94.59 10.54
N GLU A 435 -69.12 -93.58 11.40
CA GLU A 435 -69.66 -93.65 12.77
C GLU A 435 -71.16 -93.90 12.76
N THR A 436 -71.94 -93.25 11.87
CA THR A 436 -73.37 -93.55 11.72
C THR A 436 -73.61 -94.95 11.16
N LYS A 437 -72.74 -95.45 10.28
CA LYS A 437 -72.79 -96.84 9.82
C LYS A 437 -72.42 -97.82 10.93
N ILE A 438 -71.40 -97.52 11.73
CA ILE A 438 -71.00 -98.32 12.91
C ILE A 438 -72.16 -98.35 13.89
N LYS A 439 -72.76 -97.20 14.25
CA LYS A 439 -73.93 -97.14 15.13
C LYS A 439 -75.09 -98.01 14.61
N ARG A 440 -75.39 -97.97 13.32
CA ARG A 440 -76.39 -98.86 12.71
C ARG A 440 -76.01 -100.33 12.83
N LEU A 441 -74.76 -100.69 12.54
CA LEU A 441 -74.28 -102.06 12.68
C LEU A 441 -74.21 -102.52 14.15
N GLU A 442 -73.94 -101.61 15.09
CA GLU A 442 -73.96 -101.87 16.53
C GLU A 442 -75.40 -102.04 17.04
N GLU A 443 -76.37 -101.30 16.51
CA GLU A 443 -77.81 -101.50 16.73
C GLU A 443 -78.25 -102.88 16.18
N GLU A 444 -77.88 -103.23 14.94
CA GLU A 444 -78.13 -104.54 14.33
C GLU A 444 -77.46 -105.69 15.11
N LEU A 445 -76.20 -105.53 15.53
CA LEU A 445 -75.50 -106.49 16.38
C LEU A 445 -76.11 -106.56 17.77
N GLY A 446 -76.61 -105.45 18.33
CA GLY A 446 -77.36 -105.42 19.58
C GLY A 446 -78.65 -106.23 19.48
N GLU A 447 -79.38 -106.09 18.37
CA GLU A 447 -80.58 -106.90 18.06
C GLU A 447 -80.24 -108.38 17.86
N LEU A 448 -79.16 -108.70 17.14
CA LEU A 448 -78.67 -110.07 16.95
C LEU A 448 -78.16 -110.69 18.25
N THR A 449 -77.52 -109.91 19.12
CA THR A 449 -77.08 -110.36 20.45
C THR A 449 -78.27 -110.55 21.38
N LEU A 450 -79.32 -109.73 21.27
CA LEU A 450 -80.59 -109.92 21.97
C LEU A 450 -81.30 -111.22 21.52
N LEU A 451 -81.16 -111.60 20.24
CA LEU A 451 -81.60 -112.88 19.68
C LEU A 451 -80.70 -114.06 20.10
N GLN A 452 -79.39 -113.87 20.16
CA GLN A 452 -78.41 -114.92 20.51
C GLN A 452 -78.32 -115.19 22.02
N LYS A 453 -78.73 -114.23 22.87
CA LYS A 453 -78.82 -114.39 24.33
C LYS A 453 -80.04 -115.22 24.79
N LYS A 454 -80.79 -115.83 23.85
CA LYS A 454 -81.87 -116.80 24.11
C LYS A 454 -81.42 -118.28 24.05
N SER A 455 -80.13 -118.59 23.87
CA SER A 455 -79.61 -119.96 24.03
C SER A 455 -78.17 -120.04 24.56
N ALA A 456 -78.06 -120.53 25.80
CA ALA A 456 -76.95 -121.25 26.45
C ALA A 456 -75.67 -120.52 26.95
N HIS A 457 -75.39 -120.77 28.25
CA HIS A 457 -74.16 -120.61 29.07
C HIS A 457 -73.16 -121.80 28.85
N PRO A 458 -72.04 -121.98 29.60
CA PRO A 458 -70.87 -121.13 29.95
C PRO A 458 -69.51 -121.86 29.71
N HIS A 459 -68.35 -121.17 29.67
CA HIS A 459 -67.08 -121.54 30.35
C HIS A 459 -65.82 -120.76 29.87
N ASP A 460 -64.91 -120.56 30.83
CA ASP A 460 -63.56 -119.99 30.81
C ASP A 460 -62.54 -120.59 29.82
N LYS A 461 -61.54 -119.76 29.40
CA LYS A 461 -60.08 -119.94 29.66
C LYS A 461 -59.19 -118.81 29.08
N SER A 462 -58.48 -118.14 30.00
CA SER A 462 -57.07 -117.67 30.03
C SER A 462 -56.26 -117.33 28.75
N GLY A 463 -55.57 -116.16 28.76
CA GLY A 463 -54.41 -115.86 27.90
C GLY A 463 -53.90 -114.39 27.90
N ALA A 464 -53.03 -114.04 28.85
CA ALA A 464 -51.88 -113.11 28.79
C ALA A 464 -51.95 -111.65 28.21
N ALA A 465 -51.95 -110.66 29.13
CA ALA A 465 -51.00 -109.51 29.32
C ALA A 465 -50.67 -108.47 28.19
N PRO A 466 -50.20 -107.23 28.52
CA PRO A 466 -50.63 -106.25 29.55
C PRO A 466 -50.64 -104.77 28.98
N PRO A 467 -50.47 -103.64 29.72
CA PRO A 467 -51.35 -102.45 29.67
C PRO A 467 -50.68 -101.18 29.06
N PRO A 468 -51.31 -100.00 29.14
CA PRO A 468 -50.58 -98.92 29.83
C PRO A 468 -51.45 -98.06 30.77
N PRO A 469 -50.84 -97.49 31.83
CA PRO A 469 -51.51 -96.65 32.82
C PRO A 469 -51.28 -95.15 32.59
N GLU A 470 -52.14 -94.35 33.24
CA GLU A 470 -51.83 -92.99 33.64
C GLU A 470 -50.68 -92.98 34.67
N HIS A 471 -49.81 -91.96 34.64
CA HIS A 471 -49.38 -91.18 35.80
C HIS A 471 -48.32 -90.13 35.44
N SER A 472 -48.42 -89.02 36.16
CA SER A 472 -47.54 -87.86 36.28
C SER A 472 -46.07 -88.18 36.56
N GLY A 473 -45.16 -87.30 36.14
CA GLY A 473 -43.75 -87.38 36.54
C GLY A 473 -42.87 -86.20 36.08
N SER A 474 -42.20 -85.61 37.06
CA SER A 474 -41.24 -84.49 37.02
C SER A 474 -39.82 -84.93 36.63
N GLY A 475 -38.96 -83.97 36.26
CA GLY A 475 -37.48 -84.11 36.17
C GLY A 475 -36.94 -83.91 34.75
N SER A 476 -36.21 -82.84 34.42
CA SER A 476 -34.82 -82.52 34.80
C SER A 476 -33.75 -83.41 34.13
N SER A 477 -32.71 -82.73 33.63
CA SER A 477 -31.36 -83.16 33.24
C SER A 477 -31.07 -83.69 31.82
N GLN A 478 -30.49 -82.79 31.02
CA GLN A 478 -29.09 -82.80 30.54
C GLN A 478 -28.51 -84.02 29.78
N ALA A 479 -28.01 -83.67 28.58
CA ALA A 479 -26.78 -84.14 27.92
C ALA A 479 -26.69 -85.57 27.31
N GLY A 480 -26.59 -85.59 25.98
CA GLY A 480 -25.71 -86.48 25.22
C GLY A 480 -25.06 -85.64 24.11
N ARG A 481 -23.78 -85.27 24.16
CA ARG A 481 -22.54 -86.06 24.12
C ARG A 481 -22.04 -86.24 22.67
N THR A 482 -21.05 -85.40 22.34
CA THR A 482 -19.79 -85.64 21.60
C THR A 482 -19.85 -86.34 20.24
N GLN A 483 -19.03 -86.10 19.22
CA GLN A 483 -17.91 -85.20 18.85
C GLN A 483 -17.49 -85.79 17.48
N SER A 484 -16.90 -85.01 16.55
CA SER A 484 -15.54 -85.28 16.03
C SER A 484 -15.18 -84.47 14.76
N ALA A 485 -14.03 -83.76 14.87
CA ALA A 485 -12.97 -83.46 13.86
C ALA A 485 -13.33 -82.63 12.59
N ARG A 486 -12.58 -81.63 12.11
CA ARG A 486 -11.17 -81.16 12.25
C ARG A 486 -11.08 -79.75 11.58
N ILE A 487 -10.48 -78.69 12.14
CA ILE A 487 -9.05 -78.17 12.11
C ILE A 487 -8.74 -77.01 11.09
N VAL A 488 -8.43 -75.83 11.67
CA VAL A 488 -7.65 -74.57 11.33
C VAL A 488 -7.82 -73.69 10.06
N SER A 489 -7.76 -72.34 10.23
CA SER A 489 -6.55 -71.51 9.96
C SER A 489 -6.63 -70.02 10.43
N THR A 490 -5.66 -69.62 11.27
CA THR A 490 -4.79 -68.40 11.29
C THR A 490 -5.32 -66.97 11.01
N MET A 491 -5.55 -66.16 12.04
CA MET A 491 -4.71 -64.99 12.41
C MET A 491 -5.22 -64.37 13.72
N GLY A 492 -4.34 -64.20 14.72
CA GLY A 492 -4.68 -64.02 16.13
C GLY A 492 -5.26 -62.66 16.55
N HIS A 493 -6.09 -62.70 17.59
CA HIS A 493 -6.60 -61.53 18.31
C HIS A 493 -5.60 -61.03 19.35
N LYS A 494 -5.73 -59.75 19.71
CA LYS A 494 -5.81 -59.36 21.13
C LYS A 494 -6.96 -58.36 21.29
N LEU A 495 -7.97 -58.74 22.06
CA LEU A 495 -9.04 -57.86 22.55
C LEU A 495 -8.49 -56.95 23.65
N VAL A 496 -8.84 -55.66 23.60
CA VAL A 496 -8.88 -54.77 24.77
C VAL A 496 -10.18 -53.96 24.70
N GLU A 497 -10.77 -53.77 25.89
CA GLU A 497 -12.07 -53.18 26.21
C GLU A 497 -12.34 -51.82 25.58
N SER A 498 -13.61 -51.55 25.29
CA SER A 498 -14.11 -50.19 25.11
C SER A 498 -15.43 -50.04 25.85
N ALA A 499 -15.41 -49.16 26.84
CA ALA A 499 -16.55 -48.64 27.57
C ALA A 499 -16.73 -47.15 27.23
N ALA A 500 -17.99 -46.72 27.26
CA ALA A 500 -18.49 -45.35 27.40
C ALA A 500 -18.46 -44.41 26.16
N THR A 501 -19.65 -44.31 25.54
CA THR A 501 -20.52 -43.13 25.42
C THR A 501 -19.95 -41.69 25.46
N GLU A 502 -20.45 -40.88 24.51
CA GLU A 502 -20.71 -39.41 24.53
C GLU A 502 -19.70 -38.43 23.87
N PRO A 503 -20.20 -37.30 23.30
CA PRO A 503 -19.98 -36.92 21.90
C PRO A 503 -19.25 -35.57 21.70
N PHE A 504 -18.83 -35.27 20.46
CA PHE A 504 -18.30 -33.97 20.05
C PHE A 504 -19.16 -33.32 18.95
N LEU A 505 -19.28 -32.00 19.11
CA LEU A 505 -20.21 -31.06 18.52
C LEU A 505 -19.89 -30.73 17.05
N LEU A 506 -20.94 -30.61 16.24
CA LEU A 506 -20.95 -29.93 14.95
C LEU A 506 -21.24 -28.44 15.19
N SER A 507 -20.43 -27.56 14.60
CA SER A 507 -20.69 -26.12 14.54
C SER A 507 -20.97 -25.75 13.09
N ASP A 508 -22.26 -25.59 12.74
CA ASP A 508 -22.67 -24.97 11.48
C ASP A 508 -22.93 -23.47 11.71
N THR A 509 -22.24 -22.64 10.94
CA THR A 509 -22.50 -21.20 10.86
C THR A 509 -23.32 -20.94 9.59
N THR A 510 -24.60 -20.61 9.76
CA THR A 510 -25.43 -20.09 8.65
C THR A 510 -26.12 -18.79 9.05
N SER A 511 -26.01 -17.80 8.17
CA SER A 511 -26.56 -16.44 8.21
C SER A 511 -28.10 -16.39 8.36
N PRO A 512 -28.72 -15.37 9.01
CA PRO A 512 -30.16 -15.32 9.15
C PRO A 512 -30.86 -14.48 8.07
N GLY A 513 -31.79 -15.13 7.35
CA GLY A 513 -32.91 -14.54 6.63
C GLY A 513 -34.24 -14.87 7.31
N ARG A 514 -35.13 -13.87 7.42
CA ARG A 514 -36.52 -13.88 7.93
C ARG A 514 -37.31 -15.21 7.81
N SER A 515 -38.03 -15.63 8.87
CA SER A 515 -39.50 -15.41 9.06
C SER A 515 -40.14 -16.29 10.15
N ALA A 516 -40.98 -15.66 10.98
CA ALA A 516 -42.21 -16.13 11.68
C ALA A 516 -42.32 -17.55 12.30
N GLY A 517 -42.43 -17.56 13.64
CA GLY A 517 -43.56 -18.16 14.37
C GLY A 517 -43.54 -19.66 14.64
N THR A 518 -43.29 -20.05 15.90
CA THR A 518 -44.24 -20.74 16.80
C THR A 518 -43.53 -21.07 18.10
N ALA A 519 -44.16 -20.72 19.22
CA ALA A 519 -43.70 -21.09 20.55
C ALA A 519 -44.10 -22.53 20.87
N SER A 520 -43.15 -23.34 21.34
CA SER A 520 -43.25 -24.14 22.57
C SER A 520 -42.11 -25.16 22.63
N SER A 521 -41.56 -25.34 23.83
CA SER A 521 -40.54 -26.32 24.24
C SER A 521 -39.08 -25.83 24.21
N SER A 522 -38.76 -24.76 24.93
CA SER A 522 -37.37 -24.44 25.31
C SER A 522 -37.31 -24.06 26.79
N TRP A 523 -37.15 -25.05 27.65
CA TRP A 523 -36.71 -24.79 29.02
C TRP A 523 -35.54 -25.69 29.47
N GLU A 524 -35.22 -26.75 28.71
CA GLU A 524 -34.08 -27.63 28.98
C GLU A 524 -32.81 -27.28 28.18
N LEU A 525 -32.90 -26.47 27.12
CA LEU A 525 -31.76 -25.94 26.34
C LEU A 525 -31.23 -24.60 26.86
N LEU A 526 -32.01 -23.90 27.69
CA LEU A 526 -31.69 -22.59 28.25
C LEU A 526 -30.33 -22.53 28.99
N PRO A 527 -29.92 -23.52 29.81
CA PRO A 527 -28.66 -23.40 30.55
C PRO A 527 -27.42 -23.38 29.64
N GLY A 528 -27.44 -24.13 28.53
CA GLY A 528 -26.36 -24.20 27.55
C GLY A 528 -26.27 -22.93 26.70
N GLU A 529 -27.43 -22.46 26.19
CA GLU A 529 -27.53 -21.19 25.45
C GLU A 529 -27.11 -19.99 26.32
N ILE A 530 -27.49 -19.97 27.62
CA ILE A 530 -27.06 -18.94 28.57
C ILE A 530 -25.54 -19.00 28.83
N THR A 531 -24.91 -20.18 28.77
CA THR A 531 -23.45 -20.27 28.92
C THR A 531 -22.72 -19.83 27.66
N GLU A 532 -23.23 -20.13 26.47
CA GLU A 532 -22.65 -19.66 25.21
C GLU A 532 -22.79 -18.15 25.05
N GLU A 533 -23.96 -17.58 25.37
CA GLU A 533 -24.19 -16.13 25.35
C GLU A 533 -23.26 -15.40 26.33
N LYS A 534 -23.02 -15.96 27.53
CA LYS A 534 -22.03 -15.44 28.48
C LYS A 534 -20.58 -15.50 27.99
N VAL A 535 -20.22 -16.52 27.21
CA VAL A 535 -18.88 -16.64 26.65
C VAL A 535 -18.69 -15.63 25.52
N LEU A 536 -19.71 -15.39 24.70
CA LEU A 536 -19.71 -14.33 23.70
C LEU A 536 -19.64 -12.94 24.33
N ASP A 537 -20.41 -12.67 25.39
CA ASP A 537 -20.33 -11.41 26.14
C ASP A 537 -18.93 -11.17 26.72
N LEU A 538 -18.27 -12.23 27.23
CA LEU A 538 -16.89 -12.14 27.70
C LEU A 538 -15.89 -11.89 26.57
N PHE A 539 -16.10 -12.49 25.39
CA PHE A 539 -15.26 -12.25 24.22
C PHE A 539 -15.41 -10.79 23.74
N ASP A 540 -16.64 -10.30 23.64
CA ASP A 540 -16.95 -8.92 23.27
C ASP A 540 -16.41 -7.92 24.30
N GLU A 541 -16.41 -8.27 25.60
CA GLU A 541 -15.79 -7.47 26.65
C GLU A 541 -14.25 -7.42 26.48
N VAL A 542 -13.61 -8.53 26.13
CA VAL A 542 -12.17 -8.57 25.87
C VAL A 542 -11.82 -7.77 24.62
N GLU A 543 -12.61 -7.88 23.56
CA GLU A 543 -12.42 -7.10 22.32
C GLU A 543 -12.64 -5.60 22.58
N ARG A 544 -13.67 -5.24 23.34
CA ARG A 544 -13.92 -3.85 23.78
C ARG A 544 -12.75 -3.31 24.60
N ASN A 545 -12.23 -4.08 25.54
CA ASN A 545 -11.06 -3.69 26.34
C ASN A 545 -9.81 -3.52 25.47
N LYS A 546 -9.61 -4.37 24.46
CA LYS A 546 -8.49 -4.24 23.52
C LYS A 546 -8.62 -2.98 22.65
N LEU A 547 -9.83 -2.65 22.22
CA LEU A 547 -10.12 -1.42 21.48
C LEU A 547 -9.91 -0.18 22.35
N LEU A 548 -10.32 -0.22 23.62
CA LEU A 548 -10.07 0.88 24.57
C LEU A 548 -8.57 1.10 24.79
N GLU A 549 -7.79 0.03 24.96
CA GLU A 549 -6.32 0.12 25.06
C GLU A 549 -5.70 0.77 23.81
N LEU A 550 -6.20 0.40 22.62
CA LEU A 550 -5.73 1.00 21.36
C LEU A 550 -6.08 2.49 21.26
N VAL A 551 -7.28 2.88 21.73
CA VAL A 551 -7.71 4.28 21.80
C VAL A 551 -6.81 5.07 22.77
N ASP A 552 -6.47 4.50 23.93
CA ASP A 552 -5.56 5.14 24.90
C ASP A 552 -4.15 5.32 24.32
N VAL A 553 -3.63 4.32 23.59
CA VAL A 553 -2.34 4.44 22.90
C VAL A 553 -2.37 5.52 21.82
N LEU A 554 -3.45 5.61 21.05
CA LEU A 554 -3.60 6.65 20.03
C LEU A 554 -3.73 8.04 20.65
N LYS A 555 -4.47 8.17 21.75
CA LYS A 555 -4.62 9.41 22.50
C LYS A 555 -3.28 9.88 23.08
N ASN A 556 -2.52 8.98 23.70
CA ASN A 556 -1.19 9.31 24.23
C ASN A 556 -0.23 9.75 23.11
N ARG A 557 -0.28 9.09 21.95
CA ARG A 557 0.54 9.47 20.78
C ARG A 557 0.12 10.82 20.19
N GLU A 558 -1.17 11.12 20.19
CA GLU A 558 -1.69 12.43 19.78
C GLU A 558 -1.24 13.53 20.76
N GLU A 559 -1.32 13.28 22.06
CA GLU A 559 -0.84 14.19 23.11
C GLU A 559 0.67 14.41 23.01
N GLU A 560 1.47 13.37 22.81
CA GLU A 560 2.92 13.46 22.59
C GLU A 560 3.25 14.27 21.34
N SER A 561 2.57 14.01 20.21
CA SER A 561 2.76 14.78 18.99
C SER A 561 2.35 16.25 19.15
N SER A 562 1.31 16.53 19.93
CA SER A 562 0.87 17.90 20.24
C SER A 562 1.89 18.62 21.12
N HIS A 563 2.49 17.91 22.08
CA HIS A 563 3.56 18.44 22.91
C HIS A 563 4.82 18.77 22.08
N GLU A 564 5.24 17.86 21.19
CA GLU A 564 6.37 18.11 20.27
C GLU A 564 6.13 19.34 19.36
N VAL A 565 4.90 19.52 18.87
CA VAL A 565 4.55 20.69 18.05
C VAL A 565 4.62 21.99 18.88
N LEU A 566 4.11 21.99 20.11
CA LEU A 566 4.19 23.15 21.00
C LEU A 566 5.63 23.50 21.37
N GLU A 567 6.48 22.50 21.60
CA GLU A 567 7.90 22.70 21.88
C GLU A 567 8.63 23.26 20.65
N ALA A 568 8.33 22.75 19.46
CA ALA A 568 8.87 23.29 18.21
C ALA A 568 8.42 24.74 17.95
N GLU A 569 7.17 25.09 18.26
CA GLU A 569 6.66 26.46 18.14
C GLU A 569 7.36 27.40 19.13
N LYS A 570 7.58 26.96 20.37
CA LYS A 570 8.33 27.73 21.37
C LYS A 570 9.77 27.97 20.91
N ASN A 571 10.46 26.93 20.42
CA ASN A 571 11.82 27.07 19.90
C ASN A 571 11.87 28.02 18.69
N LEU A 572 10.88 27.96 17.79
CA LEU A 572 10.78 28.90 16.67
C LEU A 572 10.58 30.36 17.15
N GLN A 573 9.79 30.57 18.20
CA GLN A 573 9.63 31.91 18.79
C GLN A 573 10.92 32.40 19.46
N GLU A 574 11.65 31.52 20.15
CA GLU A 574 12.95 31.84 20.74
C GLU A 574 13.98 32.20 19.66
N GLU A 575 14.05 31.44 18.56
CA GLU A 575 14.93 31.74 17.42
C GLU A 575 14.54 33.05 16.71
N ARG A 576 13.25 33.36 16.60
CA ARG A 576 12.77 34.65 16.09
C ARG A 576 13.17 35.79 17.00
N TRP A 577 12.98 35.65 18.31
CA TRP A 577 13.41 36.64 19.29
C TRP A 577 14.93 36.85 19.28
N GLN A 578 15.71 35.77 19.15
CA GLN A 578 17.17 35.87 18.97
C GLN A 578 17.53 36.55 17.65
N SER A 579 16.79 36.27 16.57
CA SER A 579 16.98 36.93 15.27
C SER A 579 16.67 38.41 15.35
N ASP A 580 15.59 38.81 16.03
CA ASP A 580 15.21 40.21 16.23
C ASP A 580 16.27 40.96 17.05
N ILE A 581 16.83 40.32 18.08
CA ILE A 581 17.93 40.89 18.87
C ILE A 581 19.20 41.02 18.03
N LEU A 582 19.51 40.02 17.21
CA LEU A 582 20.67 40.08 16.33
C LEU A 582 20.48 41.14 15.24
N GLU A 583 19.27 41.34 14.74
CA GLU A 583 18.91 42.40 13.79
C GLU A 583 19.04 43.78 14.45
N GLU A 584 18.58 43.94 15.70
CA GLU A 584 18.75 45.16 16.50
C GLU A 584 20.23 45.45 16.83
N GLN A 585 21.05 44.42 17.05
CA GLN A 585 22.50 44.57 17.23
C GLN A 585 23.27 44.87 15.93
N LEU A 586 22.68 44.55 14.77
CA LEU A 586 23.27 44.77 13.45
C LEU A 586 22.86 46.12 12.83
N ASP A 587 21.99 46.90 13.49
CA ASP A 587 21.56 48.23 13.04
C ASP A 587 22.23 49.35 13.89
N PRO A 588 23.47 49.79 13.58
CA PRO A 588 24.12 50.86 14.33
C PRO A 588 23.62 52.22 13.82
N GLY A 589 22.46 52.61 14.35
CA GLY A 589 21.72 53.78 13.91
C GLY A 589 21.21 54.73 14.99
N SER A 590 21.76 54.76 16.22
CA SER A 590 21.97 56.02 17.01
C SER A 590 22.38 55.78 18.48
N SER A 591 23.38 56.56 18.91
CA SER A 591 23.70 57.00 20.27
C SER A 591 24.24 56.02 21.35
N THR A 592 25.55 56.19 21.55
CA THR A 592 26.26 56.45 22.83
C THR A 592 26.64 55.32 23.80
N SER A 593 27.96 55.30 24.04
CA SER A 593 28.68 55.01 25.29
C SER A 593 29.32 53.63 25.43
N ALA A 594 30.59 53.70 25.78
CA ALA A 594 31.55 52.63 25.99
C ALA A 594 31.14 51.64 27.09
N GLN A 595 31.53 50.37 26.94
CA GLN A 595 32.65 49.74 27.67
C GLN A 595 32.68 48.23 27.37
N ASN A 596 33.87 47.69 27.07
CA ASN A 596 34.16 46.26 27.18
C ASN A 596 34.24 45.90 28.69
N PRO A 597 33.98 44.63 29.08
CA PRO A 597 35.08 43.67 29.12
C PRO A 597 34.74 42.24 28.65
N SER A 598 35.82 41.57 28.25
CA SER A 598 36.07 40.14 28.03
C SER A 598 35.37 39.13 28.95
N LEU A 599 35.17 37.90 28.45
CA LEU A 599 35.57 36.57 29.03
C LEU A 599 34.84 35.46 28.22
N SER A 600 35.54 34.63 27.44
CA SER A 600 36.08 33.28 27.74
C SER A 600 35.06 32.12 27.70
N SER A 601 35.50 31.00 27.08
CA SER A 601 34.93 29.64 27.20
C SER A 601 33.64 29.40 26.36
N THR A 602 33.33 28.28 25.72
CA THR A 602 33.84 26.90 25.66
C THR A 602 33.12 26.20 24.48
N LYS A 603 33.86 25.40 23.70
CA LYS A 603 33.49 24.10 23.06
C LYS A 603 32.06 23.93 22.47
N GLY A 604 32.00 23.63 21.17
CA GLY A 604 30.86 23.00 20.52
C GLY A 604 31.29 22.32 19.21
N GLN A 605 31.38 20.99 19.23
CA GLN A 605 31.70 20.13 18.09
C GLN A 605 30.72 20.29 16.93
N PRO A 606 31.16 20.05 15.69
CA PRO A 606 30.34 19.42 14.68
C PRO A 606 30.85 17.99 14.39
N SER A 607 29.93 17.04 14.44
CA SER A 607 30.02 15.73 13.79
C SER A 607 30.30 15.88 12.29
N PRO A 608 31.04 14.96 11.66
CA PRO A 608 30.44 14.20 10.55
C PRO A 608 30.88 12.72 10.56
N SER A 609 29.95 11.77 10.49
CA SER A 609 29.36 11.23 9.26
C SER A 609 30.35 10.50 8.35
N LEU A 610 30.33 9.18 8.50
CA LEU A 610 30.85 8.15 7.62
C LEU A 610 30.58 8.43 6.13
N CYS A 611 31.62 8.35 5.31
CA CYS A 611 31.48 7.84 3.94
C CYS A 611 32.70 7.01 3.57
N VAL A 612 32.45 5.72 3.42
CA VAL A 612 33.27 4.70 2.78
C VAL A 612 33.43 5.05 1.30
N SER A 613 34.65 4.95 0.76
CA SER A 613 35.00 4.06 -0.37
C SER A 613 36.44 4.26 -0.85
N ASP A 614 37.18 3.15 -0.79
CA ASP A 614 38.12 2.58 -1.75
C ASP A 614 39.39 3.33 -2.18
N SER A 615 40.48 2.69 -1.73
CA SER A 615 41.85 2.70 -2.21
C SER A 615 41.99 2.60 -3.72
N GLU A 616 42.82 3.47 -4.31
CA GLU A 616 43.84 3.03 -5.27
C GLU A 616 45.13 3.83 -5.02
N GLU A 617 46.22 3.08 -4.90
CA GLU A 617 47.60 3.55 -4.76
C GLU A 617 48.06 4.23 -6.06
N GLU A 618 48.72 5.39 -5.95
CA GLU A 618 49.87 5.69 -6.80
C GLU A 618 50.78 6.77 -6.16
N LEU A 619 52.08 6.49 -6.19
CA LEU A 619 53.15 7.18 -5.47
C LEU A 619 53.47 8.60 -6.02
N PRO A 620 54.09 9.49 -5.20
CA PRO A 620 54.18 10.93 -5.50
C PRO A 620 55.54 11.38 -6.05
N ALA A 621 55.55 12.46 -6.85
CA ALA A 621 56.74 13.26 -7.15
C ALA A 621 56.35 14.73 -7.47
N PRO A 622 57.26 15.71 -7.33
CA PRO A 622 58.07 16.06 -6.17
C PRO A 622 57.71 17.46 -5.59
N LEU A 623 58.11 17.65 -4.33
CA LEU A 623 57.74 18.71 -3.40
C LEU A 623 58.05 20.16 -3.84
N VAL A 624 57.04 21.04 -3.73
CA VAL A 624 57.24 22.46 -3.47
C VAL A 624 57.35 22.63 -1.95
N GLN A 625 58.51 23.09 -1.48
CA GLN A 625 58.82 23.24 -0.04
C GLN A 625 57.93 24.30 0.62
N LEU A 626 56.99 23.85 1.46
CA LEU A 626 56.36 24.67 2.50
C LEU A 626 57.33 24.85 3.69
N PRO A 627 57.19 25.94 4.49
CA PRO A 627 58.04 26.17 5.66
C PRO A 627 58.04 24.95 6.60
N LEU A 628 59.22 24.57 7.12
CA LEU A 628 59.44 23.36 7.93
C LEU A 628 58.44 23.20 9.08
N ALA A 629 58.00 24.30 9.69
CA ALA A 629 57.01 24.30 10.77
C ALA A 629 55.61 23.80 10.30
N SER A 630 55.16 24.23 9.11
CA SER A 630 53.88 23.80 8.54
C SER A 630 53.91 22.33 8.13
N GLN A 631 55.08 21.83 7.73
CA GLN A 631 55.27 20.44 7.34
C GLN A 631 55.28 19.50 8.57
N VAL A 632 55.83 19.97 9.70
CA VAL A 632 55.77 19.27 10.99
C VAL A 632 54.34 19.25 11.54
N GLU A 633 53.60 20.37 11.46
CA GLU A 633 52.19 20.43 11.89
C GLU A 633 51.29 19.51 11.05
N GLU A 634 51.49 19.46 9.73
CA GLU A 634 50.75 18.54 8.85
C GLU A 634 51.08 17.07 9.16
N LEU A 635 52.34 16.75 9.44
CA LEU A 635 52.74 15.39 9.84
C LEU A 635 52.17 15.00 11.22
N ILE A 636 52.09 15.93 12.18
CA ILE A 636 51.45 15.69 13.48
C ILE A 636 49.95 15.45 13.32
N LEU A 637 49.29 16.25 12.48
CA LEU A 637 47.87 16.05 12.17
C LEU A 637 47.64 14.69 11.49
N ARG A 638 48.48 14.33 10.51
CA ARG A 638 48.43 13.04 9.82
C ARG A 638 48.63 11.88 10.77
N LEU A 639 49.60 11.99 11.68
CA LEU A 639 49.88 10.96 12.68
C LEU A 639 48.73 10.83 13.68
N GLY A 640 48.10 11.94 14.08
CA GLY A 640 46.90 11.94 14.92
C GLY A 640 45.76 11.18 14.25
N ILE A 641 45.45 11.51 13.00
CA ILE A 641 44.42 10.81 12.22
C ILE A 641 44.73 9.31 12.11
N GLN A 642 46.00 8.94 11.85
CA GLN A 642 46.38 7.52 11.77
C GLN A 642 46.31 6.79 13.10
N LEU A 643 46.55 7.46 14.23
CA LEU A 643 46.39 6.86 15.55
C LEU A 643 44.91 6.63 15.86
N ASP A 644 44.06 7.61 15.57
CA ASP A 644 42.61 7.51 15.75
C ASP A 644 42.03 6.39 14.86
N GLU A 645 42.43 6.32 13.59
CA GLU A 645 42.05 5.24 12.66
C GLU A 645 42.47 3.85 13.17
N ASN A 646 43.69 3.74 13.73
CA ASN A 646 44.16 2.48 14.31
C ASN A 646 43.40 2.09 15.58
N GLU A 647 42.99 3.06 16.40
CA GLU A 647 42.18 2.82 17.59
C GLU A 647 40.78 2.35 17.22
N ASP A 648 40.15 2.98 16.22
CA ASP A 648 38.85 2.58 15.67
C ASP A 648 38.89 1.17 15.06
N LEU A 649 39.93 0.87 14.26
CA LEU A 649 40.14 -0.47 13.70
C LEU A 649 40.31 -1.53 14.78
N LYS A 650 41.03 -1.19 15.86
CA LYS A 650 41.21 -2.10 17.00
C LYS A 650 39.87 -2.35 17.72
N ALA A 651 39.06 -1.31 17.93
CA ALA A 651 37.74 -1.44 18.54
C ALA A 651 36.79 -2.31 17.69
N LEU A 652 36.78 -2.10 16.37
CA LEU A 652 35.99 -2.93 15.43
C LEU A 652 36.45 -4.39 15.42
N LEU A 653 37.75 -4.65 15.52
CA LEU A 653 38.29 -6.00 15.59
C LEU A 653 37.88 -6.69 16.91
N GLU A 654 37.94 -5.98 18.04
CA GLU A 654 37.48 -6.49 19.34
C GLU A 654 35.97 -6.78 19.34
N GLU A 655 35.17 -5.94 18.68
CA GLU A 655 33.74 -6.17 18.49
C GLU A 655 33.46 -7.42 17.62
N THR A 656 34.15 -7.55 16.49
CA THR A 656 34.00 -8.71 15.60
C THR A 656 34.41 -10.01 16.31
N LEU A 657 35.47 -9.97 17.13
CA LEU A 657 35.89 -11.11 17.94
C LEU A 657 34.85 -11.48 19.01
N ARG A 658 34.22 -10.48 19.64
CA ARG A 658 33.15 -10.69 20.63
C ARG A 658 31.91 -11.30 19.98
N GLU A 659 31.46 -10.76 18.86
CA GLU A 659 30.34 -11.31 18.08
C GLU A 659 30.62 -12.74 17.62
N GLY A 660 31.83 -13.01 17.12
CA GLY A 660 32.27 -14.36 16.77
C GLY A 660 32.22 -15.32 17.97
N GLY A 661 32.66 -14.87 19.15
CA GLY A 661 32.58 -15.63 20.40
C GLY A 661 31.16 -15.91 20.86
N ASP A 662 30.26 -14.93 20.76
CA ASP A 662 28.86 -15.09 21.16
C ASP A 662 28.08 -15.97 20.18
N ASN A 663 28.37 -15.88 18.88
CA ASN A 663 27.86 -16.81 17.88
C ASN A 663 28.34 -18.25 18.17
N LEU A 664 29.61 -18.44 18.52
CA LEU A 664 30.14 -19.76 18.88
C LEU A 664 29.44 -20.33 20.12
N LYS A 665 29.17 -19.51 21.14
CA LYS A 665 28.39 -19.94 22.32
C LYS A 665 26.96 -20.32 21.93
N LEU A 666 26.31 -19.55 21.05
CA LEU A 666 24.96 -19.86 20.58
C LEU A 666 24.93 -21.20 19.83
N TYR A 667 25.92 -21.45 18.96
CA TYR A 667 26.07 -22.74 18.29
C TYR A 667 26.28 -23.88 19.29
N GLN A 668 27.09 -23.66 20.33
CA GLN A 668 27.30 -24.65 21.38
C GLN A 668 25.99 -24.99 22.13
N VAL A 669 25.21 -23.98 22.51
CA VAL A 669 23.89 -24.18 23.14
C VAL A 669 22.92 -24.92 22.21
N LEU A 670 22.90 -24.58 20.93
CA LEU A 670 22.02 -25.25 19.96
C LEU A 670 22.41 -26.71 19.77
N VAL A 671 23.72 -27.01 19.70
CA VAL A 671 24.24 -28.39 19.61
C VAL A 671 23.90 -29.18 20.88
N GLU A 672 24.02 -28.57 22.06
CA GLU A 672 23.63 -29.20 23.33
C GLU A 672 22.12 -29.50 23.36
N GLN A 673 21.28 -28.56 22.95
CA GLN A 673 19.83 -28.76 22.87
C GLN A 673 19.45 -29.88 21.90
N GLN A 674 20.10 -29.96 20.73
CA GLN A 674 19.87 -31.05 19.77
C GLN A 674 20.34 -32.40 20.32
N ARG A 675 21.49 -32.44 21.01
CA ARG A 675 21.99 -33.64 21.69
C ARG A 675 20.99 -34.12 22.76
N ASP A 676 20.44 -33.20 23.54
CA ASP A 676 19.50 -33.54 24.61
C ASP A 676 18.17 -34.04 24.05
N LYS A 677 17.65 -33.40 22.99
CA LYS A 677 16.47 -33.87 22.25
C LYS A 677 16.69 -35.26 21.66
N PHE A 678 17.83 -35.49 21.00
CA PHE A 678 18.17 -36.80 20.46
C PHE A 678 18.29 -37.88 21.56
N SER A 679 18.84 -37.52 22.71
CA SER A 679 18.93 -38.41 23.87
C SER A 679 17.54 -38.76 24.43
N GLN A 680 16.62 -37.78 24.46
CA GLN A 680 15.23 -37.97 24.87
C GLN A 680 14.47 -38.87 23.89
N ASP A 681 14.67 -38.68 22.58
CA ASP A 681 14.08 -39.52 21.53
C ASP A 681 14.57 -40.97 21.63
N ILE A 682 15.86 -41.18 21.88
CA ILE A 682 16.43 -42.52 22.13
C ILE A 682 15.83 -43.14 23.39
N TRP A 683 15.64 -42.35 24.46
CA TRP A 683 15.05 -42.85 25.70
C TRP A 683 13.58 -43.26 25.50
N GLN A 684 12.77 -42.44 24.82
CA GLN A 684 11.37 -42.78 24.51
C GLN A 684 11.27 -44.03 23.63
N HIS A 685 12.13 -44.14 22.61
CA HIS A 685 12.15 -45.33 21.74
C HIS A 685 12.58 -46.60 22.48
N LYS A 686 13.41 -46.50 23.53
CA LYS A 686 13.72 -47.63 24.42
C LYS A 686 12.57 -47.99 25.35
N GLN A 687 11.83 -47.01 25.88
CA GLN A 687 10.69 -47.26 26.77
C GLN A 687 9.46 -47.82 26.03
N GLY A 688 9.25 -47.43 24.77
CA GLY A 688 8.15 -47.97 23.95
C GLY A 688 8.38 -49.39 23.39
N LYS A 689 9.49 -50.06 23.76
CA LYS A 689 9.84 -51.42 23.30
C LYS A 689 9.84 -52.49 24.41
N ASN A 690 9.52 -52.12 25.65
CA ASN A 690 9.16 -53.04 26.72
C ASN A 690 7.63 -53.04 26.90
#